data_AF-A0A2V8HF70-F1
#
_entry.id   AF-A0A2V8HF70-F1
#
_cell.length_a   1.000
_cell.length_b   1.000
_cell.length_c   1.000
_cell.angle_alpha   90.00
_cell.angle_beta   90.00
_cell.angle_gamma   90.00
#
_symmetry.space_group_name_H-M   'P 1'
#
loop_
_entity.id
_entity.type
_entity.pdbx_description
1 polymer ?
#
loop_
_entity_poly.entity_id
_entity_poly.type
_entity_poly.pdbx_seq_one_letter_code
_entity_poly.pdbx_strand_id
1 'polypeptide(L)'
;MSLEGRIIEFLDAEELRLAYVRKQERDRLHVIDPRGRNSTVHGDRVVIVHRPSTEGEFPALARQISEKVSARQSEVDVELLWQSVGTRQRELNPSELAELFFAETTPEAESAVFRALSEDNLFFRRKGAQFLPKTEEQVLSERTRRQRQRAREEFREHVVKVLEQLLKKNTDIPEESGVILDRIQNWLRFKTGDEIGLILEEIAGAAKARDAAYDILLRAGRVDPTLDRFLVTAGIDPHFSSTLIEAAAQLMPFTHIPARLDYQDAPAFTIDDEDTREVDDALTVRWEGDEIVVGIHIADVSAFVTKGDTLDAEASRRSSTIYLPSITVPMFPERLSTDLASLRTAVPRPAFTVEVRFDKQANRAGYRIALSTIHVQKRLSYDEADQIIESDPALYTLHRIAKQLRDARSNRGAITFRRAELKIRVKGDEIQITKINPNSPSRFVVSEMMILANGLAADFASVNSIPVIYRTQEPREALAVEDTLSAALDAGDSTKTAPSIRRDPQRDLKSPALDAGDSTKTAPSIRRDPQRDLKSPALDAVDSTAGRLRGSDITLSGTYKAVEALAFERLRKTFKRSRLSLTPGLHSGLGLGAYTQASSPIRRYADLVTQRQFTAMLSGVPVPYGREELLQILAAAETAEQEIRAIEDRSTNYWLLEYLARYKRGELLAAVVLDPKGNIELQDYYLRGRVSGPVKLRPGEMVDVRIETIDPAKGEVRFRAV
;
A
#
# COMPACT_ATOMS: atom_id res chain seq x y z
N MET A 1 -25.44 -27.18 -59.85
CA MET A 1 -26.90 -26.94 -59.95
C MET A 1 -27.11 -25.44 -59.86
N SER A 2 -27.92 -24.80 -60.71
CA SER A 2 -28.22 -23.37 -60.52
C SER A 2 -29.13 -23.21 -59.30
N LEU A 3 -28.75 -22.33 -58.38
CA LEU A 3 -29.53 -21.98 -57.19
C LEU A 3 -30.44 -20.77 -57.42
N GLU A 4 -30.35 -20.14 -58.58
CA GLU A 4 -31.22 -19.01 -58.96
C GLU A 4 -32.69 -19.41 -58.93
N GLY A 5 -33.53 -18.56 -58.32
CA GLY A 5 -34.95 -18.84 -58.15
C GLY A 5 -35.30 -19.81 -57.01
N ARG A 6 -34.34 -20.12 -56.12
CA ARG A 6 -34.58 -20.99 -54.95
C ARG A 6 -34.46 -20.26 -53.63
N ILE A 7 -35.14 -20.80 -52.62
CA ILE A 7 -34.94 -20.46 -51.22
C ILE A 7 -33.77 -21.29 -50.69
N ILE A 8 -32.89 -20.68 -49.91
CA ILE A 8 -31.74 -21.34 -49.28
C ILE A 8 -31.65 -20.97 -47.81
N GLU A 9 -31.00 -21.82 -47.03
CA GLU A 9 -30.43 -21.44 -45.74
C GLU A 9 -28.91 -21.48 -45.82
N PHE A 10 -28.28 -20.38 -45.41
CA PHE A 10 -26.84 -20.26 -45.38
C PHE A 10 -26.38 -19.88 -43.97
N LEU A 11 -25.15 -20.28 -43.64
CA LEU A 11 -24.52 -19.91 -42.38
C LEU A 11 -24.09 -18.45 -42.42
N ASP A 12 -24.67 -17.59 -41.58
CA ASP A 12 -24.16 -16.26 -41.28
C ASP A 12 -23.59 -16.21 -39.86
N ALA A 13 -22.28 -15.97 -39.74
CA ALA A 13 -21.49 -16.25 -38.55
C ALA A 13 -21.72 -17.69 -38.03
N GLU A 14 -22.60 -17.84 -37.05
CA GLU A 14 -22.94 -19.11 -36.42
C GLU A 14 -24.42 -19.50 -36.53
N GLU A 15 -25.23 -18.73 -37.25
CA GLU A 15 -26.68 -18.96 -37.35
C GLU A 15 -27.10 -19.29 -38.78
N LEU A 16 -28.05 -20.21 -38.93
CA LEU A 16 -28.72 -20.47 -40.20
C LEU A 16 -29.72 -19.36 -40.53
N ARG A 17 -29.55 -18.73 -41.69
CA ARG A 17 -30.46 -17.68 -42.19
C ARG A 17 -31.10 -18.07 -43.52
N LEU A 18 -32.41 -17.89 -43.58
CA LEU A 18 -33.23 -18.03 -44.80
C LEU A 18 -33.02 -16.85 -45.74
N ALA A 19 -32.82 -17.13 -47.02
CA ALA A 19 -32.80 -16.12 -48.07
C ALA A 19 -33.25 -16.69 -49.43
N TYR A 20 -33.69 -15.81 -50.33
CA TYR A 20 -34.03 -16.15 -51.71
C TYR A 20 -32.90 -15.74 -52.66
N VAL A 21 -32.50 -16.63 -53.58
CA VAL A 21 -31.42 -16.39 -54.53
C VAL A 21 -31.97 -15.69 -55.78
N ARG A 22 -31.65 -14.40 -55.93
CA ARG A 22 -32.05 -13.58 -57.08
C ARG A 22 -31.18 -13.82 -58.31
N LYS A 23 -29.88 -14.02 -58.09
CA LYS A 23 -28.89 -14.17 -59.16
C LYS A 23 -27.69 -14.96 -58.66
N GLN A 24 -27.14 -15.84 -59.50
CA GLN A 24 -25.90 -16.57 -59.23
C GLN A 24 -24.80 -16.15 -60.20
N GLU A 25 -23.67 -15.65 -59.66
CA GLU A 25 -22.48 -15.26 -60.42
C GLU A 25 -21.28 -16.09 -59.95
N ARG A 26 -20.92 -17.12 -60.72
CA ARG A 26 -19.91 -18.13 -60.32
C ARG A 26 -20.25 -18.71 -58.93
N ASP A 27 -19.40 -18.46 -57.93
CA ASP A 27 -19.55 -18.91 -56.55
C ASP A 27 -20.23 -17.89 -55.63
N ARG A 28 -20.68 -16.74 -56.15
CA ARG A 28 -21.39 -15.71 -55.37
C ARG A 28 -22.88 -15.72 -55.70
N LEU A 29 -23.69 -15.75 -54.65
CA LEU A 29 -25.15 -15.69 -54.69
C LEU A 29 -25.60 -14.31 -54.23
N HIS A 30 -26.34 -13.61 -55.07
CA HIS A 30 -27.05 -12.39 -54.69
C HIS A 30 -28.40 -12.80 -54.11
N VAL A 31 -28.57 -12.57 -52.82
CA VAL A 31 -29.72 -13.07 -52.07
C VAL A 31 -30.49 -11.93 -51.42
N ILE A 32 -31.78 -12.16 -51.16
CA ILE A 32 -32.64 -11.24 -50.43
C ILE A 32 -33.21 -11.95 -49.19
N ASP A 33 -33.19 -11.28 -48.04
CA ASP A 33 -33.76 -11.81 -46.80
C ASP A 33 -35.29 -11.60 -46.76
N PRO A 34 -36.02 -12.25 -45.82
CA PRO A 34 -37.49 -12.09 -45.73
C PRO A 34 -37.96 -10.65 -45.46
N ARG A 35 -37.05 -9.74 -45.09
CA ARG A 35 -37.30 -8.31 -44.86
C ARG A 35 -36.96 -7.44 -46.08
N GLY A 36 -36.59 -8.05 -47.20
CA GLY A 36 -36.26 -7.35 -48.44
C GLY A 36 -34.83 -6.80 -48.50
N ARG A 37 -33.94 -7.17 -47.57
CA ARG A 37 -32.54 -6.69 -47.57
C ARG A 37 -31.69 -7.58 -48.48
N ASN A 38 -30.93 -6.93 -49.36
CA ASN A 38 -30.01 -7.60 -50.28
C ASN A 38 -28.66 -7.89 -49.60
N SER A 39 -28.09 -9.05 -49.86
CA SER A 39 -26.74 -9.42 -49.45
C SER A 39 -26.08 -10.33 -50.48
N THR A 40 -24.78 -10.56 -50.32
CA THR A 40 -24.01 -11.49 -51.16
C THR A 40 -23.44 -12.60 -50.30
N VAL A 41 -23.72 -13.84 -50.67
CA VAL A 41 -23.32 -15.04 -49.95
C VAL A 41 -22.46 -15.90 -50.88
N HIS A 42 -21.39 -16.49 -50.36
CA HIS A 42 -20.59 -17.43 -51.13
C HIS A 42 -21.26 -18.82 -51.10
N GLY A 43 -21.24 -19.54 -52.22
CA GLY A 43 -22.00 -20.77 -52.43
C GLY A 43 -21.64 -21.90 -51.45
N ASP A 44 -20.40 -21.92 -50.95
CA ASP A 44 -19.93 -22.86 -49.92
C ASP A 44 -20.57 -22.66 -48.53
N ARG A 45 -21.19 -21.50 -48.27
CA ARG A 45 -21.90 -21.21 -47.01
C ARG A 45 -23.34 -21.69 -47.01
N VAL A 46 -23.84 -22.14 -48.16
CA VAL A 46 -25.20 -22.70 -48.27
C VAL A 46 -25.23 -24.08 -47.63
N VAL A 47 -26.11 -24.25 -46.65
CA VAL A 47 -26.25 -25.50 -45.90
C VAL A 47 -27.47 -26.28 -46.37
N ILE A 48 -28.58 -25.59 -46.64
CA ILE A 48 -29.87 -26.21 -46.98
C ILE A 48 -30.46 -25.50 -48.19
N VAL A 49 -31.00 -26.26 -49.14
CA VAL A 49 -31.68 -25.72 -50.33
C VAL A 49 -33.13 -26.14 -50.29
N HIS A 50 -34.02 -25.16 -50.20
CA HIS A 50 -35.46 -25.33 -50.19
C HIS A 50 -36.04 -25.32 -51.62
N ARG A 51 -37.38 -25.36 -51.70
CA ARG A 51 -38.14 -25.32 -52.97
C ARG A 51 -37.86 -24.04 -53.79
N PRO A 52 -38.02 -24.11 -55.12
CA PRO A 52 -38.09 -22.92 -55.97
C PRO A 52 -39.22 -21.97 -55.52
N SER A 53 -39.02 -20.68 -55.74
CA SER A 53 -39.95 -19.61 -55.36
C SER A 53 -39.83 -18.46 -56.35
N THR A 54 -40.75 -17.50 -56.27
CA THR A 54 -40.54 -16.15 -56.82
C THR A 54 -40.16 -15.18 -55.70
N GLU A 55 -39.54 -14.05 -56.06
CA GLU A 55 -39.16 -12.99 -55.10
C GLU A 55 -40.38 -12.42 -54.36
N GLY A 56 -41.54 -12.34 -55.02
CA GLY A 56 -42.78 -11.83 -54.43
C GLY A 56 -43.45 -12.80 -53.44
N GLU A 57 -43.33 -14.11 -53.65
CA GLU A 57 -43.92 -15.14 -52.77
C GLU A 57 -43.01 -15.50 -51.60
N PHE A 58 -41.71 -15.22 -51.71
CA PHE A 58 -40.69 -15.62 -50.75
C PHE A 58 -40.99 -15.20 -49.29
N PRO A 59 -41.41 -13.97 -48.96
CA PRO A 59 -41.66 -13.59 -47.56
C PRO A 59 -42.73 -14.45 -46.87
N ALA A 60 -43.81 -14.78 -47.59
CA ALA A 60 -44.87 -15.64 -47.07
C ALA A 60 -44.38 -17.09 -46.90
N LEU A 61 -43.63 -17.61 -47.88
CA LEU A 61 -43.07 -18.95 -47.84
C LEU A 61 -41.99 -19.09 -46.76
N ALA A 62 -41.16 -18.07 -46.53
CA ALA A 62 -40.15 -18.04 -45.48
C ALA A 62 -40.76 -18.13 -44.09
N ARG A 63 -41.92 -17.48 -43.86
CA ARG A 63 -42.68 -17.61 -42.62
C ARG A 63 -43.20 -19.03 -42.42
N GLN A 64 -43.79 -19.63 -43.46
CA GLN A 64 -44.26 -21.02 -43.42
C GLN A 64 -43.11 -22.01 -43.14
N ILE A 65 -41.95 -21.81 -43.77
CA ILE A 65 -40.76 -22.64 -43.54
C ILE A 65 -40.31 -22.48 -42.09
N SER A 66 -40.22 -21.24 -41.58
CA SER A 66 -39.79 -20.99 -40.20
C SER A 66 -40.74 -21.61 -39.17
N GLU A 67 -42.05 -21.54 -39.39
CA GLU A 67 -43.07 -22.15 -38.52
C GLU A 67 -42.95 -23.68 -38.52
N LYS A 68 -42.78 -24.32 -39.69
CA LYS A 68 -42.57 -25.77 -39.81
C LYS A 68 -41.26 -26.24 -39.18
N VAL A 69 -40.17 -25.50 -39.44
CA VAL A 69 -38.85 -25.79 -38.86
C VAL A 69 -38.91 -25.67 -37.34
N SER A 70 -39.56 -24.65 -36.80
CA SER A 70 -39.71 -24.48 -35.35
C SER A 70 -40.53 -25.61 -34.72
N ALA A 71 -41.62 -26.04 -35.35
CA ALA A 71 -42.42 -27.17 -34.87
C ALA A 71 -41.58 -28.45 -34.83
N ARG A 72 -40.88 -28.76 -35.93
CA ARG A 72 -40.00 -29.94 -36.01
C ARG A 72 -38.80 -29.86 -35.09
N GLN A 73 -38.19 -28.69 -34.93
CA GLN A 73 -37.05 -28.49 -34.02
C GLN A 73 -37.42 -28.90 -32.59
N SER A 74 -38.65 -28.58 -32.15
CA SER A 74 -39.14 -28.97 -30.82
C SER A 74 -39.36 -30.47 -30.65
N GLU A 75 -39.46 -31.23 -31.73
CA GLU A 75 -39.56 -32.69 -31.72
C GLU A 75 -38.19 -33.38 -31.65
N VAL A 76 -37.09 -32.69 -31.97
CA VAL A 76 -35.74 -33.29 -32.05
C VAL A 76 -35.21 -33.62 -30.65
N ASP A 77 -35.16 -34.90 -30.32
CA ASP A 77 -34.43 -35.42 -29.16
C ASP A 77 -32.96 -35.66 -29.54
N VAL A 78 -32.10 -34.73 -29.12
CA VAL A 78 -30.66 -34.75 -29.42
C VAL A 78 -29.95 -35.96 -28.79
N GLU A 79 -30.38 -36.41 -27.62
CA GLU A 79 -29.79 -37.57 -26.94
C GLU A 79 -30.14 -38.86 -27.67
N LEU A 80 -31.41 -39.02 -28.06
CA LEU A 80 -31.87 -40.16 -28.85
C LEU A 80 -31.19 -40.20 -30.22
N LEU A 81 -31.02 -39.05 -30.87
CA LEU A 81 -30.31 -38.94 -32.14
C LEU A 81 -28.83 -39.34 -31.99
N TRP A 82 -28.17 -38.88 -30.93
CA TRP A 82 -26.80 -39.26 -30.62
C TRP A 82 -26.65 -40.78 -30.36
N GLN A 83 -27.57 -41.38 -29.60
CA GLN A 83 -27.60 -42.84 -29.39
C GLN A 83 -27.80 -43.61 -30.70
N SER A 84 -28.67 -43.09 -31.59
CA SER A 84 -28.97 -43.69 -32.90
C SER A 84 -27.79 -43.65 -33.87
N VAL A 85 -26.94 -42.62 -33.76
CA VAL A 85 -25.69 -42.51 -34.51
C VAL A 85 -24.65 -43.55 -34.04
N GLY A 86 -24.72 -43.97 -32.78
CA GLY A 86 -23.89 -45.02 -32.19
C GLY A 86 -22.39 -44.67 -32.20
N THR A 87 -21.53 -45.64 -32.55
CA THR A 87 -20.07 -45.49 -32.51
C THR A 87 -19.47 -44.75 -33.72
N ARG A 88 -20.29 -44.14 -34.59
CA ARG A 88 -19.83 -43.47 -35.81
C ARG A 88 -19.07 -42.18 -35.49
N GLN A 89 -17.76 -42.26 -35.30
CA GLN A 89 -16.87 -41.11 -35.07
C GLN A 89 -16.49 -40.39 -36.39
N ARG A 90 -17.50 -40.00 -37.19
CA ARG A 90 -17.31 -39.24 -38.44
C ARG A 90 -18.22 -38.03 -38.49
N GLU A 91 -17.86 -37.08 -39.35
CA GLU A 91 -18.68 -35.91 -39.63
C GLU A 91 -19.96 -36.34 -40.36
N LEU A 92 -21.10 -35.89 -39.84
CA LEU A 92 -22.44 -36.17 -40.34
C LEU A 92 -23.06 -34.86 -40.83
N ASN A 93 -23.69 -34.91 -42.00
CA ASN A 93 -24.39 -33.77 -42.54
C ASN A 93 -25.85 -33.72 -42.02
N PRO A 94 -26.53 -32.56 -42.13
CA PRO A 94 -27.89 -32.41 -41.62
C PRO A 94 -28.91 -33.35 -42.28
N SER A 95 -28.70 -33.72 -43.55
CA SER A 95 -29.52 -34.68 -44.28
C SER A 95 -29.46 -36.08 -43.67
N GLU A 96 -28.25 -36.58 -43.39
CA GLU A 96 -28.04 -37.88 -42.73
C GLU A 96 -28.67 -37.92 -41.34
N LEU A 97 -28.60 -36.81 -40.59
CA LEU A 97 -29.16 -36.72 -39.25
C LEU A 97 -30.68 -36.57 -39.26
N ALA A 98 -31.24 -35.86 -40.24
CA ALA A 98 -32.68 -35.76 -40.46
C ALA A 98 -33.28 -37.10 -40.87
N GLU A 99 -32.63 -37.86 -41.76
CA GLU A 99 -33.06 -39.21 -42.14
C GLU A 99 -33.04 -40.15 -40.92
N LEU A 100 -32.01 -40.07 -40.08
CA LEU A 100 -31.91 -40.90 -38.88
C LEU A 100 -32.99 -40.58 -37.84
N PHE A 101 -33.40 -39.32 -37.72
CA PHE A 101 -34.38 -38.89 -36.71
C PHE A 101 -35.83 -38.94 -37.20
N PHE A 102 -36.10 -38.34 -38.37
CA PHE A 102 -37.45 -38.19 -38.94
C PHE A 102 -37.81 -39.25 -39.97
N ALA A 103 -36.87 -40.11 -40.39
CA ALA A 103 -37.02 -40.99 -41.56
C ALA A 103 -37.37 -40.22 -42.86
N GLU A 104 -36.93 -38.96 -42.94
CA GLU A 104 -37.05 -38.12 -44.13
C GLU A 104 -35.90 -37.10 -44.24
N THR A 105 -35.58 -36.70 -45.47
CA THR A 105 -34.54 -35.71 -45.83
C THR A 105 -35.13 -34.41 -46.37
N THR A 106 -36.27 -33.99 -45.83
CA THR A 106 -36.87 -32.71 -46.26
C THR A 106 -36.02 -31.52 -45.77
N PRO A 107 -35.90 -30.43 -46.55
CA PRO A 107 -35.15 -29.24 -46.14
C PRO A 107 -35.57 -28.68 -44.77
N GLU A 108 -36.85 -28.78 -44.43
CA GLU A 108 -37.36 -28.36 -43.12
C GLU A 108 -36.93 -29.30 -41.99
N ALA A 109 -36.83 -30.61 -42.23
CA ALA A 109 -36.28 -31.57 -41.25
C ALA A 109 -34.77 -31.37 -41.04
N GLU A 110 -34.02 -31.15 -42.12
CA GLU A 110 -32.58 -30.83 -42.05
C GLU A 110 -32.32 -29.55 -41.24
N SER A 111 -33.14 -28.52 -41.45
CA SER A 111 -33.04 -27.24 -40.74
C SER A 111 -33.39 -27.39 -39.27
N ALA A 112 -34.42 -28.16 -38.95
CA ALA A 112 -34.82 -28.46 -37.58
C ALA A 112 -33.72 -29.17 -36.80
N VAL A 113 -33.12 -30.23 -37.36
CA VAL A 113 -32.02 -30.96 -36.72
C VAL A 113 -30.79 -30.07 -36.56
N PHE A 114 -30.40 -29.31 -37.59
CA PHE A 114 -29.25 -28.41 -37.50
C PHE A 114 -29.40 -27.40 -36.35
N ARG A 115 -30.58 -26.80 -36.22
CA ARG A 115 -30.86 -25.80 -35.18
C ARG A 115 -30.87 -26.43 -33.79
N ALA A 116 -31.53 -27.58 -33.61
CA ALA A 116 -31.52 -28.31 -32.34
C ALA A 116 -30.10 -28.70 -31.88
N LEU A 117 -29.28 -29.22 -32.78
CA LEU A 117 -27.89 -29.59 -32.48
C LEU A 117 -26.96 -28.39 -32.25
N SER A 118 -27.28 -27.24 -32.84
CA SER A 118 -26.54 -26.00 -32.59
C SER A 118 -26.91 -25.39 -31.24
N GLU A 119 -28.13 -25.63 -30.75
CA GLU A 119 -28.61 -25.16 -29.45
C GLU A 119 -28.07 -26.02 -28.28
N ASP A 120 -28.08 -27.35 -28.40
CA ASP A 120 -27.46 -28.23 -27.41
C ASP A 120 -26.20 -28.93 -27.93
N ASN A 121 -25.05 -28.35 -27.58
CA ASN A 121 -23.74 -28.91 -27.92
C ASN A 121 -23.28 -30.06 -27.00
N LEU A 122 -24.15 -30.62 -26.14
CA LEU A 122 -23.75 -31.67 -25.17
C LEU A 122 -23.25 -32.93 -25.89
N PHE A 123 -23.98 -33.34 -26.92
CA PHE A 123 -23.79 -34.62 -27.60
C PHE A 123 -23.04 -34.51 -28.94
N PHE A 124 -23.12 -33.35 -29.60
CA PHE A 124 -22.47 -33.11 -30.89
C PHE A 124 -21.54 -31.91 -30.84
N ARG A 125 -20.43 -31.98 -31.59
CA ARG A 125 -19.54 -30.85 -31.85
C ARG A 125 -19.76 -30.38 -33.28
N ARG A 126 -20.08 -29.10 -33.47
CA ARG A 126 -20.22 -28.50 -34.81
C ARG A 126 -18.86 -28.26 -35.47
N LYS A 127 -18.75 -28.58 -36.76
CA LYS A 127 -17.64 -28.24 -37.64
C LYS A 127 -18.18 -27.73 -38.98
N GLY A 128 -18.27 -26.41 -39.13
CA GLY A 128 -18.91 -25.80 -40.30
C GLY A 128 -20.38 -26.20 -40.39
N ALA A 129 -20.77 -26.79 -41.53
CA ALA A 129 -22.12 -27.28 -41.79
C ALA A 129 -22.41 -28.71 -41.27
N GLN A 130 -21.42 -29.36 -40.65
CA GLN A 130 -21.49 -30.76 -40.22
C GLN A 130 -21.37 -30.90 -38.70
N PHE A 131 -21.81 -32.04 -38.18
CA PHE A 131 -21.76 -32.38 -36.77
C PHE A 131 -20.97 -33.66 -36.55
N LEU A 132 -20.12 -33.65 -35.52
CA LEU A 132 -19.36 -34.82 -35.07
C LEU A 132 -19.96 -35.28 -33.73
N PRO A 133 -20.48 -36.52 -33.61
CA PRO A 133 -20.96 -37.05 -32.34
C PRO A 133 -19.79 -37.21 -31.37
N LYS A 134 -19.98 -36.73 -30.14
CA LYS A 134 -19.00 -36.87 -29.06
C LYS A 134 -18.97 -38.31 -28.56
N THR A 135 -17.83 -38.74 -28.01
CA THR A 135 -17.75 -40.05 -27.33
C THR A 135 -18.50 -40.04 -26.01
N GLU A 136 -18.86 -41.21 -25.46
CA GLU A 136 -19.49 -41.31 -24.14
C GLU A 136 -18.66 -40.61 -23.04
N GLU A 137 -17.34 -40.77 -23.08
CA GLU A 137 -16.40 -40.08 -22.18
C GLU A 137 -16.46 -38.56 -22.32
N GLN A 138 -16.53 -38.04 -23.55
CA GLN A 138 -16.66 -36.61 -23.81
C GLN A 138 -18.01 -36.07 -23.32
N VAL A 139 -19.12 -36.81 -23.51
CA VAL A 139 -20.44 -36.44 -23.01
C VAL A 139 -20.47 -36.46 -21.48
N LEU A 140 -19.89 -37.48 -20.84
CA LEU A 140 -19.82 -37.57 -19.38
C LEU A 140 -18.98 -36.44 -18.77
N SER A 141 -17.84 -36.12 -19.37
CA SER A 141 -17.00 -34.98 -18.98
C SER A 141 -17.76 -33.66 -19.11
N GLU A 142 -18.48 -33.45 -20.22
CA GLU A 142 -19.28 -32.26 -20.47
C GLU A 142 -20.49 -32.15 -19.52
N ARG A 143 -21.18 -33.27 -19.22
CA ARG A 143 -22.23 -33.33 -18.20
C ARG A 143 -21.70 -32.93 -16.82
N THR A 144 -20.58 -33.51 -16.42
CA THR A 144 -19.91 -33.21 -15.14
C THR A 144 -19.51 -31.73 -15.07
N ARG A 145 -18.98 -31.18 -16.16
CA ARG A 145 -18.61 -29.76 -16.28
C ARG A 145 -19.83 -28.85 -16.11
N ARG A 146 -20.93 -29.11 -16.85
CA ARG A 146 -22.18 -28.35 -16.75
C ARG A 146 -22.81 -28.45 -15.36
N GLN A 147 -22.82 -29.63 -14.74
CA GLN A 147 -23.31 -29.82 -13.37
C GLN A 147 -22.51 -29.03 -12.34
N ARG A 148 -21.17 -29.09 -12.41
CA ARG A 148 -20.29 -28.28 -11.53
C ARG A 148 -20.51 -26.78 -11.73
N GLN A 149 -20.73 -26.34 -12.98
CA GLN A 149 -21.02 -24.95 -13.28
C GLN A 149 -22.36 -24.51 -12.67
N ARG A 150 -23.44 -25.28 -12.88
CA ARG A 150 -24.76 -24.99 -12.28
C ARG A 150 -24.70 -24.97 -10.76
N ALA A 151 -24.07 -25.97 -10.14
CA ALA A 151 -23.92 -26.03 -8.69
C ALA A 151 -23.14 -24.82 -8.15
N ARG A 152 -22.13 -24.34 -8.89
CA ARG A 152 -21.38 -23.13 -8.53
C ARG A 152 -22.21 -21.85 -8.69
N GLU A 153 -22.99 -21.75 -9.75
CA GLU A 153 -23.92 -20.63 -9.98
C GLU A 153 -25.00 -20.58 -8.89
N GLU A 154 -25.63 -21.70 -8.58
CA GLU A 154 -26.61 -21.85 -7.49
C GLU A 154 -25.99 -21.50 -6.12
N PHE A 155 -24.78 -21.99 -5.83
CA PHE A 155 -24.06 -21.64 -4.61
C PHE A 155 -23.77 -20.13 -4.53
N ARG A 156 -23.31 -19.52 -5.64
CA ARG A 156 -23.05 -18.08 -5.71
C ARG A 156 -24.34 -17.29 -5.48
N GLU A 157 -25.43 -17.64 -6.15
CA GLU A 157 -26.73 -16.97 -5.97
C GLU A 157 -27.22 -17.06 -4.53
N HIS A 158 -27.08 -18.22 -3.90
CA HIS A 158 -27.40 -18.40 -2.48
C HIS A 158 -26.54 -17.49 -1.59
N VAL A 159 -25.22 -17.47 -1.79
CA VAL A 159 -24.30 -16.62 -1.01
C VAL A 159 -24.63 -15.14 -1.19
N VAL A 160 -24.85 -14.66 -2.42
CA VAL A 160 -25.23 -13.27 -2.70
C VAL A 160 -26.48 -12.90 -1.92
N LYS A 161 -27.52 -13.74 -1.98
CA LYS A 161 -28.79 -13.50 -1.29
C LYS A 161 -28.60 -13.40 0.23
N VAL A 162 -27.81 -14.29 0.83
CA VAL A 162 -27.52 -14.26 2.27
C VAL A 162 -26.71 -13.01 2.63
N LEU A 163 -25.67 -12.66 1.87
CA LEU A 163 -24.85 -11.48 2.12
C LEU A 163 -25.67 -10.18 2.02
N GLU A 164 -26.55 -10.04 1.02
CA GLU A 164 -27.45 -8.89 0.90
C GLU A 164 -28.41 -8.76 2.09
N GLN A 165 -28.87 -9.88 2.66
CA GLN A 165 -29.65 -9.87 3.89
C GLN A 165 -28.79 -9.45 5.08
N LEU A 166 -27.60 -10.03 5.23
CA LEU A 166 -26.68 -9.71 6.33
C LEU A 166 -26.23 -8.25 6.29
N LEU A 167 -26.09 -7.62 5.13
CA LEU A 167 -25.73 -6.21 5.00
C LEU A 167 -26.81 -5.25 5.54
N LYS A 168 -28.06 -5.70 5.71
CA LYS A 168 -29.13 -4.89 6.29
C LYS A 168 -28.95 -4.83 7.82
N LYS A 169 -28.84 -3.62 8.36
CA LYS A 169 -28.48 -3.40 9.78
C LYS A 169 -29.52 -3.90 10.81
N ASN A 170 -30.79 -3.97 10.43
CA ASN A 170 -31.92 -4.30 11.32
C ASN A 170 -32.56 -5.67 11.01
N THR A 171 -31.78 -6.66 10.59
CA THR A 171 -32.28 -7.99 10.24
C THR A 171 -31.56 -9.03 11.08
N ASP A 172 -32.33 -9.98 11.63
CA ASP A 172 -31.77 -11.12 12.36
C ASP A 172 -30.90 -11.97 11.44
N ILE A 173 -29.83 -12.53 12.00
CA ILE A 173 -28.89 -13.38 11.27
C ILE A 173 -29.53 -14.76 11.12
N PRO A 174 -29.73 -15.26 9.88
CA PRO A 174 -30.29 -16.60 9.67
C PRO A 174 -29.40 -17.68 10.29
N GLU A 175 -29.98 -18.67 10.97
CA GLU A 175 -29.23 -19.77 11.62
C GLU A 175 -28.34 -20.54 10.64
N GLU A 176 -28.78 -20.66 9.38
CA GLU A 176 -28.05 -21.31 8.28
C GLU A 176 -26.78 -20.54 7.82
N SER A 177 -26.55 -19.33 8.33
CA SER A 177 -25.41 -18.49 7.91
C SER A 177 -24.06 -18.93 8.49
N GLY A 178 -24.02 -19.92 9.39
CA GLY A 178 -22.80 -20.31 10.13
C GLY A 178 -21.57 -20.52 9.25
N VAL A 179 -21.71 -21.30 8.16
CA VAL A 179 -20.60 -21.59 7.22
C VAL A 179 -20.12 -20.32 6.50
N ILE A 180 -21.05 -19.44 6.13
CA ILE A 180 -20.74 -18.17 5.47
C ILE A 180 -19.99 -17.25 6.45
N LEU A 181 -20.43 -17.17 7.69
CA LEU A 181 -19.79 -16.38 8.74
C LEU A 181 -18.36 -16.87 9.03
N ASP A 182 -18.14 -18.19 9.13
CA ASP A 182 -16.81 -18.77 9.33
C ASP A 182 -15.86 -18.40 8.18
N ARG A 183 -16.36 -18.42 6.94
CA ARG A 183 -15.59 -18.03 5.76
C ARG A 183 -15.31 -16.53 5.70
N ILE A 184 -16.28 -15.67 6.07
CA ILE A 184 -16.04 -14.22 6.22
C ILE A 184 -14.97 -13.96 7.29
N GLN A 185 -15.03 -14.65 8.43
CA GLN A 185 -14.06 -14.51 9.51
C GLN A 185 -12.65 -14.93 9.07
N ASN A 186 -12.53 -16.07 8.38
CA ASN A 186 -11.26 -16.55 7.82
C ASN A 186 -10.71 -15.61 6.74
N TRP A 187 -11.59 -15.11 5.86
CA TRP A 187 -11.22 -14.12 4.85
C TRP A 187 -10.68 -12.84 5.48
N LEU A 188 -11.34 -12.34 6.53
CA LEU A 188 -10.92 -11.14 7.25
C LEU A 188 -9.58 -11.35 7.97
N ARG A 189 -9.40 -12.50 8.64
CA ARG A 189 -8.20 -12.84 9.42
C ARG A 189 -6.98 -13.13 8.56
N PHE A 190 -7.14 -13.94 7.51
CA PHE A 190 -6.01 -14.47 6.73
C PHE A 190 -5.80 -13.73 5.40
N LYS A 191 -6.65 -12.74 5.08
CA LYS A 191 -6.61 -11.99 3.82
C LYS A 191 -6.55 -12.89 2.58
N THR A 192 -7.25 -14.03 2.62
CA THR A 192 -7.25 -15.03 1.55
C THR A 192 -8.11 -14.59 0.36
N GLY A 193 -7.90 -15.20 -0.82
CA GLY A 193 -8.79 -15.04 -1.98
C GLY A 193 -10.08 -15.87 -1.86
N ASP A 194 -10.70 -15.90 -0.68
CA ASP A 194 -11.92 -16.69 -0.45
C ASP A 194 -13.08 -16.14 -1.29
N GLU A 195 -13.81 -17.04 -1.97
CA GLU A 195 -14.91 -16.70 -2.87
C GLU A 195 -16.01 -15.85 -2.19
N ILE A 196 -16.31 -16.09 -0.91
CA ILE A 196 -17.32 -15.30 -0.18
C ILE A 196 -16.82 -13.88 0.09
N GLY A 197 -15.54 -13.74 0.41
CA GLY A 197 -14.91 -12.43 0.55
C GLY A 197 -14.96 -11.62 -0.75
N LEU A 198 -14.67 -12.27 -1.88
CA LEU A 198 -14.75 -11.64 -3.21
C LEU A 198 -16.19 -11.24 -3.58
N ILE A 199 -17.18 -12.07 -3.26
CA ILE A 199 -18.60 -11.73 -3.47
C ILE A 199 -18.98 -10.54 -2.57
N LEU A 200 -18.52 -10.50 -1.32
CA LEU A 200 -18.76 -9.37 -0.42
C LEU A 200 -18.12 -8.07 -0.94
N GLU A 201 -16.92 -8.14 -1.55
CA GLU A 201 -16.28 -7.01 -2.23
C GLU A 201 -17.09 -6.52 -3.44
N GLU A 202 -17.69 -7.44 -4.21
CA GLU A 202 -18.56 -7.11 -5.35
C GLU A 202 -19.83 -6.38 -4.90
N ILE A 203 -20.48 -6.87 -3.83
CA ILE A 203 -21.77 -6.34 -3.35
C ILE A 203 -21.58 -5.03 -2.55
N ALA A 204 -20.66 -4.99 -1.58
CA ALA A 204 -20.45 -3.85 -0.70
C ALA A 204 -19.47 -2.81 -1.26
N GLY A 205 -18.71 -3.18 -2.29
CA GLY A 205 -17.55 -2.44 -2.80
C GLY A 205 -16.28 -2.78 -2.02
N ALA A 206 -15.18 -3.01 -2.75
CA ALA A 206 -13.89 -3.43 -2.19
C ALA A 206 -13.39 -2.54 -1.03
N ALA A 207 -13.62 -1.23 -1.09
CA ALA A 207 -13.21 -0.30 -0.04
C ALA A 207 -14.00 -0.45 1.28
N LYS A 208 -15.21 -1.00 1.24
CA LYS A 208 -16.13 -1.12 2.40
C LYS A 208 -16.36 -2.54 2.86
N ALA A 209 -15.98 -3.54 2.06
CA ALA A 209 -16.24 -4.95 2.32
C ALA A 209 -15.72 -5.43 3.67
N ARG A 210 -14.53 -4.97 4.08
CA ARG A 210 -13.94 -5.33 5.39
C ARG A 210 -14.68 -4.72 6.57
N ASP A 211 -15.10 -3.46 6.49
CA ASP A 211 -15.95 -2.85 7.51
C ASP A 211 -17.32 -3.53 7.59
N ALA A 212 -17.90 -3.88 6.44
CA ALA A 212 -19.14 -4.64 6.38
C ALA A 212 -19.00 -6.05 7.00
N ALA A 213 -17.90 -6.75 6.72
CA ALA A 213 -17.58 -8.03 7.33
C ALA A 213 -17.49 -7.91 8.86
N TYR A 214 -16.79 -6.88 9.36
CA TYR A 214 -16.72 -6.60 10.79
C TYR A 214 -18.11 -6.36 11.40
N ASP A 215 -18.93 -5.49 10.81
CA ASP A 215 -20.29 -5.19 11.28
C ASP A 215 -21.20 -6.44 11.30
N ILE A 216 -21.05 -7.35 10.33
CA ILE A 216 -21.77 -8.62 10.26
C ILE A 216 -21.30 -9.55 11.39
N LEU A 217 -19.99 -9.77 11.53
CA LEU A 217 -19.42 -10.68 12.52
C LEU A 217 -19.64 -10.19 13.96
N LEU A 218 -19.60 -8.88 14.19
CA LEU A 218 -19.89 -8.27 15.49
C LEU A 218 -21.34 -8.52 15.90
N ARG A 219 -22.31 -8.29 15.00
CA ARG A 219 -23.72 -8.61 15.25
C ARG A 219 -23.96 -10.11 15.44
N ALA A 220 -23.17 -10.95 14.78
CA ALA A 220 -23.22 -12.40 14.94
C ALA A 220 -22.60 -12.90 16.27
N GLY A 221 -22.01 -12.03 17.08
CA GLY A 221 -21.27 -12.43 18.29
C GLY A 221 -20.01 -13.25 17.98
N ARG A 222 -19.46 -13.16 16.76
CA ARG A 222 -18.26 -13.89 16.32
C ARG A 222 -16.97 -13.07 16.46
N VAL A 223 -17.07 -11.81 16.85
CA VAL A 223 -15.96 -10.90 17.14
C VAL A 223 -16.09 -10.40 18.57
N ASP A 224 -14.98 -10.42 19.30
CA ASP A 224 -14.89 -9.82 20.62
C ASP A 224 -15.01 -8.29 20.50
N PRO A 225 -16.05 -7.66 21.11
CA PRO A 225 -16.28 -6.23 21.01
C PRO A 225 -15.20 -5.38 21.71
N THR A 226 -14.34 -5.99 22.53
CA THR A 226 -13.22 -5.30 23.19
C THR A 226 -12.02 -5.09 22.26
N LEU A 227 -11.93 -5.83 21.16
CA LEU A 227 -10.86 -5.69 20.18
C LEU A 227 -11.05 -4.42 19.34
N ASP A 228 -9.94 -3.73 19.06
CA ASP A 228 -9.97 -2.55 18.21
C ASP A 228 -10.43 -2.90 16.78
N ARG A 229 -11.47 -2.21 16.30
CA ARG A 229 -12.08 -2.44 14.99
C ARG A 229 -11.07 -2.39 13.83
N PHE A 230 -10.06 -1.53 13.91
CA PHE A 230 -9.11 -1.33 12.83
C PHE A 230 -8.10 -2.48 12.75
N LEU A 231 -7.79 -3.11 13.88
CA LEU A 231 -7.00 -4.34 13.92
C LEU A 231 -7.79 -5.52 13.35
N VAL A 232 -9.05 -5.69 13.77
CA VAL A 232 -9.90 -6.79 13.29
C VAL A 232 -10.12 -6.68 11.79
N THR A 233 -10.49 -5.50 11.29
CA THR A 233 -10.69 -5.28 9.84
C THR A 233 -9.40 -5.48 9.02
N ALA A 234 -8.24 -5.23 9.61
CA ALA A 234 -6.94 -5.48 8.99
C ALA A 234 -6.46 -6.93 9.11
N GLY A 235 -7.17 -7.80 9.84
CA GLY A 235 -6.72 -9.17 10.12
C GLY A 235 -5.52 -9.24 11.05
N ILE A 236 -5.33 -8.24 11.91
CA ILE A 236 -4.19 -8.14 12.82
C ILE A 236 -4.61 -8.62 14.20
N ASP A 237 -3.94 -9.66 14.68
CA ASP A 237 -4.09 -10.13 16.07
C ASP A 237 -3.13 -9.34 16.98
N PRO A 238 -3.65 -8.58 17.96
CA PRO A 238 -2.79 -7.82 18.86
C PRO A 238 -1.98 -8.72 19.80
N HIS A 239 -2.45 -9.93 20.08
CA HIS A 239 -1.87 -10.81 21.09
C HIS A 239 -0.74 -11.67 20.53
N PHE A 240 0.20 -12.05 21.39
CA PHE A 240 1.18 -13.09 21.09
C PHE A 240 0.64 -14.45 21.51
N SER A 241 1.03 -15.51 20.79
CA SER A 241 0.73 -16.88 21.22
C SER A 241 1.39 -17.19 22.56
N SER A 242 0.84 -18.16 23.30
CA SER A 242 1.45 -18.64 24.55
C SER A 242 2.89 -19.10 24.34
N THR A 243 3.17 -19.77 23.22
CA THR A 243 4.52 -20.21 22.84
C THR A 243 5.52 -19.06 22.71
N LEU A 244 5.10 -17.91 22.16
CA LEU A 244 5.95 -16.72 22.02
C LEU A 244 6.16 -16.02 23.36
N ILE A 245 5.13 -15.97 24.20
CA ILE A 245 5.23 -15.42 25.56
C ILE A 245 6.22 -16.25 26.39
N GLU A 246 6.12 -17.58 26.33
CA GLU A 246 7.04 -18.50 26.99
C GLU A 246 8.46 -18.35 26.46
N ALA A 247 8.65 -18.29 25.13
CA ALA A 247 9.97 -18.07 24.53
C ALA A 247 10.62 -16.76 25.01
N ALA A 248 9.85 -15.66 25.05
CA ALA A 248 10.34 -14.39 25.58
C ALA A 248 10.64 -14.46 27.08
N ALA A 249 9.86 -15.20 27.87
CA ALA A 249 10.09 -15.37 29.30
C ALA A 249 11.40 -16.11 29.61
N GLN A 250 11.86 -16.99 28.72
CA GLN A 250 13.15 -17.70 28.84
C GLN A 250 14.36 -16.83 28.48
N LEU A 251 14.17 -15.62 27.96
CA LEU A 251 15.29 -14.73 27.65
C LEU A 251 16.00 -14.28 28.95
N MET A 252 17.31 -14.49 28.94
CA MET A 252 18.19 -14.09 30.03
C MET A 252 18.53 -12.60 29.93
N PRO A 253 18.61 -11.89 31.06
CA PRO A 253 19.16 -10.54 31.10
C PRO A 253 20.56 -10.47 30.51
N PHE A 254 20.87 -9.36 29.87
CA PHE A 254 22.20 -9.12 29.30
C PHE A 254 23.26 -9.15 30.40
N THR A 255 24.33 -9.90 30.16
CA THR A 255 25.55 -9.90 30.97
C THR A 255 26.67 -9.24 30.19
N HIS A 256 27.48 -8.42 30.87
CA HIS A 256 28.58 -7.67 30.26
C HIS A 256 29.49 -8.57 29.40
N ILE A 257 29.78 -8.12 28.17
CA ILE A 257 30.65 -8.81 27.22
C ILE A 257 31.91 -7.96 27.02
N PRO A 258 33.11 -8.42 27.41
CA PRO A 258 34.35 -7.62 27.34
C PRO A 258 34.74 -7.11 25.94
N ALA A 259 34.24 -7.74 24.87
CA ALA A 259 34.49 -7.30 23.50
C ALA A 259 33.72 -6.03 23.10
N ARG A 260 32.73 -5.60 23.90
CA ARG A 260 31.95 -4.38 23.68
C ARG A 260 32.65 -3.19 24.34
N LEU A 261 32.57 -2.01 23.71
CA LEU A 261 33.04 -0.78 24.34
C LEU A 261 32.25 -0.49 25.61
N ASP A 262 32.94 -0.12 26.67
CA ASP A 262 32.31 0.22 27.94
C ASP A 262 31.99 1.72 28.01
N TYR A 263 30.71 2.02 28.16
CA TYR A 263 30.15 3.36 28.35
C TYR A 263 29.40 3.48 29.68
N GLN A 264 29.53 2.50 30.58
CA GLN A 264 28.75 2.47 31.82
C GLN A 264 29.07 3.64 32.76
N ASP A 265 30.29 4.18 32.71
CA ASP A 265 30.70 5.36 33.48
C ASP A 265 30.33 6.68 32.82
N ALA A 266 29.88 6.67 31.56
CA ALA A 266 29.43 7.87 30.86
C ALA A 266 28.01 8.25 31.31
N PRO A 267 27.71 9.56 31.52
CA PRO A 267 26.40 10.01 31.95
C PRO A 267 25.37 9.92 30.81
N ALA A 268 24.87 8.71 30.56
CA ALA A 268 23.90 8.44 29.52
C ALA A 268 22.48 8.84 29.96
N PHE A 269 21.72 9.42 29.04
CA PHE A 269 20.32 9.76 29.26
C PHE A 269 19.46 9.47 28.03
N THR A 270 18.15 9.32 28.25
CA THR A 270 17.14 9.14 27.18
C THR A 270 16.17 10.32 27.20
N ILE A 271 15.59 10.65 26.05
CA ILE A 271 14.56 11.69 25.93
C ILE A 271 13.41 11.17 25.07
N ASP A 272 12.25 10.96 25.68
CA ASP A 272 11.09 10.35 25.04
C ASP A 272 9.78 11.04 25.43
N ASP A 273 8.67 10.58 24.88
CA ASP A 273 7.37 10.87 25.48
C ASP A 273 7.23 10.13 26.83
N GLU A 274 6.48 10.72 27.77
CA GLU A 274 6.31 10.17 29.12
C GLU A 274 5.82 8.71 29.13
N ASP A 275 4.90 8.37 28.23
CA ASP A 275 4.34 7.03 28.11
C ASP A 275 5.14 6.07 27.20
N THR A 276 6.29 6.49 26.67
CA THR A 276 7.14 5.58 25.88
C THR A 276 7.67 4.48 26.79
N ARG A 277 7.35 3.22 26.46
CA ARG A 277 7.88 2.04 27.15
C ARG A 277 9.00 1.34 26.38
N GLU A 278 9.02 1.48 25.06
CA GLU A 278 10.02 0.92 24.14
C GLU A 278 11.08 1.98 23.85
N VAL A 279 11.99 2.20 24.80
CA VAL A 279 13.07 3.20 24.62
C VAL A 279 14.20 2.59 23.78
N ASP A 280 14.32 3.05 22.53
CA ASP A 280 15.30 2.60 21.55
C ASP A 280 16.66 3.31 21.67
N ASP A 281 16.67 4.60 22.03
CA ASP A 281 17.87 5.44 21.92
C ASP A 281 18.25 6.17 23.22
N ALA A 282 19.56 6.35 23.39
CA ALA A 282 20.17 7.09 24.49
C ALA A 282 21.36 7.92 23.97
N LEU A 283 21.69 8.99 24.69
CA LEU A 283 22.75 9.93 24.33
C LEU A 283 23.75 10.07 25.48
N THR A 284 25.03 10.23 25.13
CA THR A 284 26.10 10.68 26.03
C THR A 284 26.85 11.86 25.45
N VAL A 285 27.36 12.73 26.32
CA VAL A 285 28.28 13.82 25.95
C VAL A 285 29.47 13.77 26.89
N ARG A 286 30.68 13.70 26.35
CA ARG A 286 31.94 13.71 27.09
C ARG A 286 32.84 14.81 26.51
N TRP A 287 33.65 15.42 27.37
CA TRP A 287 34.62 16.44 26.97
C TRP A 287 36.02 15.84 27.16
N GLU A 288 36.71 15.59 26.04
CA GLU A 288 38.07 15.03 26.01
C GLU A 288 39.04 16.14 25.58
N GLY A 289 39.53 16.92 26.56
CA GLY A 289 40.37 18.09 26.29
C GLY A 289 39.60 19.15 25.50
N ASP A 290 39.96 19.33 24.23
CA ASP A 290 39.34 20.28 23.31
C ASP A 290 38.27 19.65 22.41
N GLU A 291 38.08 18.33 22.50
CA GLU A 291 37.07 17.61 21.73
C GLU A 291 35.80 17.35 22.55
N ILE A 292 34.67 17.40 21.85
CA ILE A 292 33.37 16.98 22.36
C ILE A 292 33.06 15.62 21.74
N VAL A 293 32.89 14.59 22.56
CA VAL A 293 32.56 13.24 22.13
C VAL A 293 31.09 12.97 22.44
N VAL A 294 30.30 12.77 21.38
CA VAL A 294 28.87 12.45 21.48
C VAL A 294 28.68 10.98 21.17
N GLY A 295 28.14 10.22 22.12
CA GLY A 295 27.72 8.84 21.90
C GLY A 295 26.23 8.79 21.59
N ILE A 296 25.87 8.22 20.44
CA ILE A 296 24.49 7.94 20.06
C ILE A 296 24.29 6.43 20.17
N HIS A 297 23.56 6.00 21.19
CA HIS A 297 23.44 4.61 21.57
C HIS A 297 22.06 4.09 21.22
N ILE A 298 21.98 3.07 20.36
CA ILE A 298 20.73 2.43 19.97
C ILE A 298 20.67 1.04 20.61
N ALA A 299 19.52 0.64 21.14
CA ALA A 299 19.27 -0.68 21.69
C ALA A 299 19.75 -1.79 20.74
N ASP A 300 20.56 -2.73 21.23
CA ASP A 300 21.02 -3.87 20.45
C ASP A 300 20.10 -5.08 20.68
N VAL A 301 19.00 -5.12 19.93
CA VAL A 301 18.03 -6.24 19.98
C VAL A 301 18.67 -7.54 19.49
N SER A 302 19.70 -7.46 18.63
CA SER A 302 20.41 -8.64 18.11
C SER A 302 21.16 -9.42 19.20
N ALA A 303 21.40 -8.80 20.36
CA ALA A 303 21.94 -9.49 21.54
C ALA A 303 20.96 -10.50 22.18
N PHE A 304 19.66 -10.38 21.90
CA PHE A 304 18.62 -11.24 22.48
C PHE A 304 17.91 -12.11 21.44
N VAL A 305 17.79 -11.63 20.20
CA VAL A 305 17.03 -12.31 19.13
C VAL A 305 17.96 -12.68 17.99
N THR A 306 18.04 -13.97 17.70
CA THR A 306 18.86 -14.53 16.63
C THR A 306 18.04 -14.71 15.36
N LYS A 307 18.68 -14.57 14.19
CA LYS A 307 18.00 -14.80 12.91
C LYS A 307 17.45 -16.24 12.85
N GLY A 308 16.17 -16.38 12.53
CA GLY A 308 15.49 -17.67 12.34
C GLY A 308 14.91 -18.30 13.61
N ASP A 309 15.04 -17.67 14.78
CA ASP A 309 14.32 -18.13 15.96
C ASP A 309 12.82 -17.74 15.94
N THR A 310 12.07 -18.18 16.94
CA THR A 310 10.62 -18.00 17.02
C THR A 310 10.21 -16.52 17.19
N LEU A 311 10.99 -15.74 17.94
CA LEU A 311 10.74 -14.31 18.13
C LEU A 311 11.09 -13.52 16.87
N ASP A 312 12.14 -13.93 16.16
CA ASP A 312 12.53 -13.38 14.87
C ASP A 312 11.47 -13.59 13.79
N ALA A 313 10.96 -14.81 13.68
CA ALA A 313 9.90 -15.16 12.73
C ALA A 313 8.64 -14.31 12.97
N GLU A 314 8.27 -14.11 14.25
CA GLU A 314 7.13 -13.25 14.60
C GLU A 314 7.41 -11.77 14.32
N ALA A 315 8.60 -11.26 14.63
CA ALA A 315 8.98 -9.87 14.36
C ALA A 315 9.03 -9.59 12.85
N SER A 316 9.51 -10.53 12.05
CA SER A 316 9.46 -10.48 10.59
C SER A 316 8.00 -10.40 10.10
N ARG A 317 7.12 -11.26 10.62
CA ARG A 317 5.69 -11.27 10.29
C ARG A 317 4.97 -9.97 10.68
N ARG A 318 5.25 -9.42 11.86
CA ARG A 318 4.67 -8.16 12.34
C ARG A 318 5.27 -6.94 11.66
N SER A 319 6.54 -7.00 11.25
CA SER A 319 7.35 -5.96 10.61
C SER A 319 7.57 -4.67 11.42
N SER A 320 6.56 -4.15 12.13
CA SER A 320 6.66 -2.96 12.96
C SER A 320 5.62 -2.95 14.10
N THR A 321 5.89 -2.19 15.16
CA THR A 321 4.89 -1.85 16.19
C THR A 321 3.83 -0.93 15.60
N ILE A 322 2.56 -1.18 15.91
CA ILE A 322 1.41 -0.37 15.45
C ILE A 322 0.92 0.51 16.59
N TYR A 323 0.78 1.81 16.34
CA TYR A 323 0.33 2.80 17.31
C TYR A 323 -1.06 3.33 16.93
N LEU A 324 -2.11 2.75 17.53
CA LEU A 324 -3.47 3.29 17.43
C LEU A 324 -3.79 4.20 18.62
N PRO A 325 -4.73 5.15 18.50
CA PRO A 325 -5.15 5.98 19.62
C PRO A 325 -5.64 5.19 20.85
N SER A 326 -6.23 4.02 20.63
CA SER A 326 -6.81 3.13 21.64
C SER A 326 -5.83 2.09 22.20
N ILE A 327 -4.83 1.66 21.41
CA ILE A 327 -3.95 0.54 21.75
C ILE A 327 -2.63 0.61 20.99
N THR A 328 -1.55 0.12 21.61
CA THR A 328 -0.27 -0.16 20.95
C THR A 328 -0.11 -1.67 20.76
N VAL A 329 0.20 -2.11 19.54
CA VAL A 329 0.47 -3.51 19.21
C VAL A 329 1.96 -3.68 18.96
N PRO A 330 2.74 -4.17 19.94
CA PRO A 330 4.19 -4.22 19.83
C PRO A 330 4.66 -5.31 18.85
N MET A 331 5.83 -5.08 18.26
CA MET A 331 6.52 -6.05 17.40
C MET A 331 7.07 -7.25 18.18
N PHE A 332 7.53 -7.01 19.41
CA PHE A 332 8.02 -8.05 20.32
C PHE A 332 7.20 -8.11 21.62
N PRO A 333 7.16 -9.28 22.31
CA PRO A 333 6.56 -9.39 23.63
C PRO A 333 7.20 -8.44 24.65
N GLU A 334 6.41 -7.96 25.62
CA GLU A 334 6.83 -6.92 26.57
C GLU A 334 8.13 -7.24 27.32
N ARG A 335 8.36 -8.52 27.64
CA ARG A 335 9.59 -8.99 28.30
C ARG A 335 10.84 -8.64 27.49
N LEU A 336 10.76 -8.63 26.16
CA LEU A 336 11.86 -8.19 25.31
C LEU A 336 11.79 -6.68 25.07
N SER A 337 10.68 -6.18 24.52
CA SER A 337 10.59 -4.81 24.01
C SER A 337 10.63 -3.73 25.09
N THR A 338 10.00 -3.97 26.23
CA THR A 338 9.87 -2.96 27.31
C THR A 338 10.78 -3.21 28.50
N ASP A 339 11.47 -4.35 28.52
CA ASP A 339 12.38 -4.70 29.60
C ASP A 339 13.80 -4.96 29.10
N LEU A 340 14.09 -6.11 28.49
CA LEU A 340 15.47 -6.52 28.19
C LEU A 340 16.18 -5.64 27.16
N ALA A 341 15.52 -5.32 26.05
CA ALA A 341 16.09 -4.52 24.98
C ALA A 341 15.98 -3.01 25.24
N SER A 342 14.91 -2.57 25.92
CA SER A 342 14.71 -1.15 26.22
C SER A 342 15.84 -0.59 27.07
N LEU A 343 16.32 0.60 26.71
CA LEU A 343 17.37 1.34 27.41
C LEU A 343 16.86 1.97 28.72
N ARG A 344 16.40 1.12 29.65
CA ARG A 344 15.90 1.51 30.97
C ARG A 344 17.03 2.03 31.87
N THR A 345 16.66 2.86 32.83
CA THR A 345 17.59 3.39 33.83
C THR A 345 18.14 2.29 34.75
N ALA A 346 19.33 2.54 35.30
CA ALA A 346 19.96 1.78 36.38
C ALA A 346 20.41 0.34 36.05
N VAL A 347 20.37 -0.10 34.78
CA VAL A 347 20.78 -1.45 34.38
C VAL A 347 21.70 -1.39 33.15
N PRO A 348 22.80 -2.17 33.12
CA PRO A 348 23.61 -2.31 31.92
C PRO A 348 22.81 -2.84 30.73
N ARG A 349 22.96 -2.19 29.57
CA ARG A 349 22.26 -2.54 28.34
C ARG A 349 23.21 -2.65 27.16
N PRO A 350 23.02 -3.66 26.28
CA PRO A 350 23.79 -3.75 25.05
C PRO A 350 23.28 -2.71 24.05
N ALA A 351 24.20 -1.99 23.42
CA ALA A 351 23.86 -0.96 22.44
C ALA A 351 24.76 -1.03 21.20
N PHE A 352 24.18 -0.71 20.05
CA PHE A 352 24.85 -0.32 18.83
C PHE A 352 25.12 1.19 18.90
N THR A 353 26.39 1.59 18.95
CA THR A 353 26.78 2.97 19.20
C THR A 353 27.44 3.59 17.99
N VAL A 354 26.98 4.81 17.65
CA VAL A 354 27.68 5.74 16.77
C VAL A 354 28.30 6.83 17.64
N GLU A 355 29.62 6.75 17.83
CA GLU A 355 30.41 7.78 18.53
C GLU A 355 30.88 8.82 17.52
N VAL A 356 30.64 10.10 17.80
CA VAL A 356 31.02 11.21 16.93
C VAL A 356 31.87 12.20 17.71
N ARG A 357 33.04 12.52 17.17
CA ARG A 357 33.95 13.52 17.71
C ARG A 357 33.71 14.86 17.03
N PHE A 358 33.59 15.90 17.82
CA PHE A 358 33.44 17.29 17.38
C PHE A 358 34.55 18.15 17.97
N ASP A 359 35.00 19.16 17.23
CA ASP A 359 35.86 20.22 17.78
C ASP A 359 35.05 21.19 18.68
N LYS A 360 35.75 22.15 19.31
CA LYS A 360 35.11 23.21 20.12
C LYS A 360 34.04 23.98 19.35
N GLN A 361 34.24 24.19 18.05
CA GLN A 361 33.33 24.89 17.16
C GLN A 361 32.14 24.03 16.72
N ALA A 362 32.05 22.78 17.17
CA ALA A 362 31.06 21.77 16.79
C ALA A 362 31.14 21.31 15.32
N ASN A 363 32.30 21.48 14.68
CA ASN A 363 32.57 20.79 13.43
C ASN A 363 32.90 19.32 13.71
N ARG A 364 32.37 18.41 12.91
CA ARG A 364 32.67 16.98 13.02
C ARG A 364 34.13 16.72 12.66
N ALA A 365 34.87 16.13 13.59
CA ALA A 365 36.28 15.72 13.40
C ALA A 365 36.40 14.27 12.91
N GLY A 366 35.49 13.39 13.34
CA GLY A 366 35.45 11.98 12.96
C GLY A 366 34.31 11.23 13.62
N TYR A 367 34.16 9.97 13.27
CA TYR A 367 33.18 9.08 13.91
C TYR A 367 33.68 7.63 13.98
N ARG A 368 33.04 6.84 14.82
CA ARG A 368 33.25 5.40 14.96
C ARG A 368 31.93 4.70 15.23
N ILE A 369 31.78 3.49 14.70
CA ILE A 369 30.65 2.61 14.99
C ILE A 369 31.15 1.39 15.76
N ALA A 370 30.49 1.04 16.86
CA ALA A 370 30.88 -0.08 17.70
C ALA A 370 29.70 -0.69 18.45
N LEU A 371 29.86 -1.96 18.83
CA LEU A 371 29.03 -2.56 19.85
C LEU A 371 29.52 -2.10 21.22
N SER A 372 28.58 -1.83 22.12
CA SER A 372 28.85 -1.21 23.42
C SER A 372 27.95 -1.76 24.53
N THR A 373 28.35 -1.51 25.77
CA THR A 373 27.52 -1.65 26.96
C THR A 373 27.33 -0.26 27.56
N ILE A 374 26.10 0.16 27.78
CA ILE A 374 25.76 1.47 28.36
C ILE A 374 25.02 1.31 29.69
N HIS A 375 25.01 2.37 30.49
CA HIS A 375 24.20 2.47 31.69
C HIS A 375 23.43 3.80 31.69
N VAL A 376 22.12 3.76 31.46
CA VAL A 376 21.30 4.97 31.46
C VAL A 376 21.10 5.47 32.89
N GLN A 377 21.56 6.68 33.16
CA GLN A 377 21.47 7.32 34.47
C GLN A 377 20.18 8.12 34.63
N LYS A 378 19.70 8.75 33.56
CA LYS A 378 18.54 9.64 33.58
C LYS A 378 17.58 9.35 32.44
N ARG A 379 16.29 9.25 32.74
CA ARG A 379 15.22 9.26 31.73
C ARG A 379 14.53 10.61 31.82
N LEU A 380 14.38 11.28 30.68
CA LEU A 380 13.73 12.58 30.56
C LEU A 380 12.52 12.47 29.64
N SER A 381 11.44 13.17 29.98
CA SER A 381 10.43 13.53 28.99
C SER A 381 10.93 14.70 28.13
N TYR A 382 10.34 14.89 26.94
CA TYR A 382 10.61 16.08 26.12
C TYR A 382 10.34 17.39 26.87
N ASP A 383 9.29 17.45 27.69
CA ASP A 383 8.94 18.67 28.45
C ASP A 383 9.98 18.95 29.54
N GLU A 384 10.45 17.94 30.26
CA GLU A 384 11.53 18.08 31.25
C GLU A 384 12.85 18.48 30.58
N ALA A 385 13.19 17.86 29.45
CA ALA A 385 14.40 18.18 28.69
C ALA A 385 14.36 19.62 28.16
N ASP A 386 13.22 20.07 27.63
CA ASP A 386 13.02 21.45 27.15
C ASP A 386 13.20 22.47 28.27
N GLN A 387 12.77 22.17 29.50
CA GLN A 387 12.92 23.06 30.65
C GLN A 387 14.38 23.25 31.07
N ILE A 388 15.22 22.23 30.92
CA ILE A 388 16.61 22.25 31.40
C ILE A 388 17.65 22.42 30.28
N ILE A 389 17.24 22.45 29.00
CA ILE A 389 18.14 22.43 27.83
C ILE A 389 19.20 23.54 27.81
N GLU A 390 18.88 24.71 28.38
CA GLU A 390 19.81 25.85 28.47
C GLU A 390 20.74 25.77 29.70
N SER A 391 20.38 24.98 30.71
CA SER A 391 21.12 24.86 31.98
C SER A 391 21.95 23.58 32.11
N ASP A 392 21.53 22.50 31.43
CA ASP A 392 22.25 21.23 31.41
C ASP A 392 23.36 21.29 30.34
N PRO A 393 24.65 21.13 30.72
CA PRO A 393 25.77 21.29 29.79
C PRO A 393 25.74 20.33 28.60
N ALA A 394 25.25 19.10 28.80
CA ALA A 394 25.18 18.09 27.74
C ALA A 394 24.08 18.46 26.74
N LEU A 395 22.87 18.77 27.23
CA LEU A 395 21.74 19.17 26.37
C LEU A 395 22.00 20.47 25.62
N TYR A 396 22.59 21.47 26.29
CA TYR A 396 22.98 22.74 25.65
C TYR A 396 23.98 22.51 24.51
N THR A 397 24.98 21.65 24.74
CA THR A 397 25.99 21.30 23.75
C THR A 397 25.38 20.57 22.55
N LEU A 398 24.49 19.59 22.81
CA LEU A 398 23.78 18.86 21.76
C LEU A 398 22.86 19.78 20.95
N HIS A 399 22.16 20.71 21.60
CA HIS A 399 21.32 21.70 20.93
C HIS A 399 22.12 22.58 19.97
N ARG A 400 23.31 23.03 20.38
CA ARG A 400 24.23 23.77 19.51
C ARG A 400 24.70 22.94 18.31
N ILE A 401 25.10 21.69 18.54
CA ILE A 401 25.52 20.76 17.47
C ILE A 401 24.35 20.51 16.51
N ALA A 402 23.15 20.24 17.02
CA ALA A 402 21.95 19.99 16.23
C ALA A 402 21.61 21.16 15.30
N LYS A 403 21.74 22.42 15.76
CA LYS A 403 21.57 23.60 14.91
C LYS A 403 22.54 23.62 13.72
N GLN A 404 23.83 23.37 13.98
CA GLN A 404 24.83 23.35 12.91
C GLN A 404 24.61 22.21 11.92
N LEU A 405 24.25 21.02 12.40
CA LEU A 405 23.90 19.88 11.54
C LEU A 405 22.70 20.21 10.66
N ARG A 406 21.66 20.82 11.24
CA ARG A 406 20.49 21.28 10.50
C ARG A 406 20.86 22.29 9.43
N ASP A 407 21.62 23.32 9.77
CA ASP A 407 22.04 24.37 8.83
C ASP A 407 22.84 23.78 7.66
N ALA A 408 23.77 22.86 7.95
CA ALA A 408 24.53 22.14 6.92
C ALA A 408 23.63 21.34 5.97
N ARG A 409 22.59 20.67 6.49
CA ARG A 409 21.63 19.93 5.67
C ARG A 409 20.71 20.87 4.88
N SER A 410 20.25 21.97 5.46
CA SER A 410 19.45 23.00 4.78
C SER A 410 20.22 23.63 3.61
N ASN A 411 21.52 23.87 3.78
CA ASN A 411 22.41 24.33 2.70
C ASN A 411 22.55 23.30 1.56
N ARG A 412 22.32 22.01 1.85
CA ARG A 412 22.24 20.92 0.85
C ARG A 412 20.83 20.72 0.29
N GLY A 413 19.89 21.60 0.61
CA GLY A 413 18.52 21.55 0.11
C GLY A 413 17.57 20.68 0.94
N ALA A 414 17.94 20.27 2.16
CA ALA A 414 17.00 19.66 3.09
C ALA A 414 15.86 20.62 3.42
N ILE A 415 14.68 20.06 3.65
CA ILE A 415 13.47 20.84 3.95
C ILE A 415 12.82 20.27 5.19
N THR A 416 12.50 21.16 6.12
CA THR A 416 11.77 20.79 7.33
C THR A 416 10.42 21.47 7.35
N PHE A 417 9.38 20.69 7.62
CA PHE A 417 8.05 21.21 7.88
C PHE A 417 7.87 21.39 9.39
N ARG A 418 7.58 22.62 9.84
CA ARG A 418 7.26 22.91 11.24
C ARG A 418 5.74 22.96 11.45
N ARG A 419 5.06 21.86 11.11
CA ARG A 419 3.61 21.72 11.34
C ARG A 419 3.41 21.04 12.69
N ALA A 420 2.47 21.54 13.50
CA ALA A 420 2.12 20.85 14.73
C ALA A 420 1.42 19.53 14.40
N GLU A 421 1.71 18.52 15.18
CA GLU A 421 1.08 17.20 15.10
C GLU A 421 0.11 17.02 16.27
N LEU A 422 -0.93 16.23 16.05
CA LEU A 422 -1.88 15.87 17.10
C LEU A 422 -1.59 14.45 17.59
N LYS A 423 -1.42 14.32 18.89
CA LYS A 423 -1.40 13.04 19.58
C LYS A 423 -2.79 12.77 20.13
N ILE A 424 -3.45 11.75 19.59
CA ILE A 424 -4.79 11.35 20.01
C ILE A 424 -4.67 10.08 20.84
N ARG A 425 -5.33 10.06 21.98
CA ARG A 425 -5.42 8.88 22.85
C ARG A 425 -6.85 8.63 23.29
N VAL A 426 -7.16 7.35 23.46
CA VAL A 426 -8.47 6.89 23.86
C VAL A 426 -8.34 5.93 25.03
N LYS A 427 -9.04 6.22 26.13
CA LYS A 427 -9.12 5.36 27.30
C LYS A 427 -10.60 5.17 27.65
N GLY A 428 -11.13 3.98 27.39
CA GLY A 428 -12.58 3.77 27.46
C GLY A 428 -13.31 4.72 26.53
N ASP A 429 -14.23 5.53 27.08
CA ASP A 429 -14.99 6.53 26.33
C ASP A 429 -14.32 7.92 26.24
N GLU A 430 -13.21 8.12 26.94
CA GLU A 430 -12.51 9.41 26.95
C GLU A 430 -11.56 9.53 25.76
N ILE A 431 -11.67 10.64 25.02
CA ILE A 431 -10.80 10.99 23.89
C ILE A 431 -9.97 12.21 24.27
N GLN A 432 -8.66 12.03 24.38
CA GLN A 432 -7.69 13.09 24.66
C GLN A 432 -6.96 13.49 23.38
N ILE A 433 -6.91 14.79 23.10
CA ILE A 433 -6.13 15.36 22.00
C ILE A 433 -5.07 16.28 22.58
N THR A 434 -3.80 15.97 22.33
CA THR A 434 -2.66 16.79 22.74
C THR A 434 -1.96 17.32 21.49
N LYS A 435 -1.75 18.64 21.43
CA LYS A 435 -1.00 19.28 20.35
C LYS A 435 0.49 19.25 20.67
N ILE A 436 1.28 18.58 19.84
CA ILE A 436 2.73 18.52 20.00
C ILE A 436 3.33 19.87 19.56
N ASN A 437 4.19 20.43 20.41
CA ASN A 437 4.89 21.68 20.11
C ASN A 437 5.89 21.47 18.95
N PRO A 438 5.69 22.08 17.77
CA PRO A 438 6.59 21.92 16.63
C PRO A 438 7.95 22.59 16.82
N ASN A 439 8.12 23.42 17.86
CA ASN A 439 9.36 24.13 18.18
C ASN A 439 10.04 23.59 19.44
N SER A 440 9.73 22.36 19.87
CA SER A 440 10.41 21.72 21.01
C SER A 440 11.92 21.51 20.72
N PRO A 441 12.84 22.15 21.46
CA PRO A 441 14.27 22.05 21.20
C PRO A 441 14.84 20.66 21.51
N SER A 442 14.31 19.93 22.50
CA SER A 442 14.74 18.55 22.79
C SER A 442 14.32 17.56 21.71
N ARG A 443 13.08 17.66 21.18
CA ARG A 443 12.66 16.87 19.99
C ARG A 443 13.54 17.16 18.79
N PHE A 444 13.90 18.43 18.59
CA PHE A 444 14.84 18.83 17.55
C PHE A 444 16.21 18.17 17.73
N VAL A 445 16.77 18.20 18.95
CA VAL A 445 18.05 17.53 19.28
C VAL A 445 17.99 16.04 18.96
N VAL A 446 17.02 15.31 19.50
CA VAL A 446 16.88 13.86 19.27
C VAL A 446 16.77 13.57 17.77
N SER A 447 15.95 14.34 17.04
CA SER A 447 15.78 14.15 15.60
C SER A 447 17.10 14.32 14.81
N GLU A 448 17.90 15.35 15.12
CA GLU A 448 19.19 15.56 14.42
C GLU A 448 20.22 14.50 14.80
N MET A 449 20.24 14.03 16.05
CA MET A 449 21.14 12.96 16.46
C MET A 449 20.79 11.65 15.75
N MET A 450 19.51 11.29 15.65
CA MET A 450 19.08 10.09 14.92
C MET A 450 19.38 10.20 13.42
N ILE A 451 19.16 11.37 12.81
CA ILE A 451 19.51 11.61 11.40
C ILE A 451 21.02 11.48 11.19
N LEU A 452 21.84 12.02 12.10
CA LEU A 452 23.29 11.90 12.05
C LEU A 452 23.75 10.44 12.16
N ALA A 453 23.26 9.70 13.15
CA ALA A 453 23.62 8.30 13.36
C ALA A 453 23.27 7.44 12.14
N ASN A 454 22.05 7.57 11.64
CA ASN A 454 21.57 6.85 10.46
C ASN A 454 22.32 7.24 9.18
N GLY A 455 22.67 8.53 9.01
CA GLY A 455 23.49 8.99 7.89
C GLY A 455 24.91 8.43 7.93
N LEU A 456 25.55 8.45 9.10
CA LEU A 456 26.89 7.87 9.30
C LEU A 456 26.90 6.36 9.14
N ALA A 457 25.85 5.66 9.61
CA ALA A 457 25.68 4.23 9.40
C ALA A 457 25.55 3.88 7.91
N ALA A 458 24.81 4.68 7.14
CA ALA A 458 24.66 4.49 5.70
C ALA A 458 26.01 4.67 4.97
N ASP A 459 26.76 5.69 5.34
CA ASP A 459 28.09 5.95 4.78
C ASP A 459 29.08 4.86 5.16
N PHE A 460 29.09 4.40 6.41
CA PHE A 460 29.87 3.24 6.86
C PHE A 460 29.54 1.98 6.06
N ALA A 461 28.25 1.70 5.84
CA ALA A 461 27.81 0.58 5.02
C ALA A 461 28.33 0.69 3.58
N SER A 462 28.18 1.87 2.98
CA SER A 462 28.59 2.12 1.60
C SER A 462 30.11 1.99 1.42
N VAL A 463 30.91 2.54 2.33
CA VAL A 463 32.38 2.50 2.26
C VAL A 463 32.93 1.09 2.45
N ASN A 464 32.26 0.28 3.28
CA ASN A 464 32.68 -1.09 3.59
C ASN A 464 31.92 -2.15 2.77
N SER A 465 31.13 -1.74 1.77
CA SER A 465 30.31 -2.63 0.94
C SER A 465 29.42 -3.59 1.75
N ILE A 466 28.90 -3.12 2.88
CA ILE A 466 27.99 -3.89 3.73
C ILE A 466 26.60 -3.86 3.08
N PRO A 467 26.00 -5.02 2.74
CA PRO A 467 24.68 -5.06 2.16
C PRO A 467 23.64 -4.72 3.23
N VAL A 468 23.04 -3.53 3.15
CA VAL A 468 22.01 -3.02 4.07
C VAL A 468 20.81 -2.48 3.30
N ILE A 469 19.71 -2.22 4.01
CA ILE A 469 18.54 -1.56 3.45
C ILE A 469 18.71 -0.04 3.60
N TYR A 470 18.83 0.66 2.48
CA TYR A 470 18.83 2.11 2.39
C TYR A 470 17.40 2.65 2.26
N ARG A 471 17.19 3.91 2.63
CA ARG A 471 15.97 4.66 2.37
C ARG A 471 16.30 5.86 1.48
N THR A 472 15.73 5.88 0.29
CA THR A 472 16.04 6.87 -0.75
C THR A 472 14.80 7.69 -1.08
N GLN A 473 15.02 8.91 -1.55
CA GLN A 473 13.99 9.83 -1.99
C GLN A 473 14.53 10.69 -3.13
N GLU A 474 13.92 10.53 -4.31
CA GLU A 474 14.25 11.28 -5.50
C GLU A 474 14.16 12.81 -5.28
N PRO A 475 14.89 13.62 -6.07
CA PRO A 475 14.76 15.08 -6.05
C PRO A 475 13.30 15.53 -6.18
N ARG A 476 12.93 16.56 -5.44
CA ARG A 476 11.62 17.20 -5.59
C ARG A 476 11.49 17.86 -6.96
N GLU A 477 10.26 17.96 -7.45
CA GLU A 477 9.96 18.77 -8.62
C GLU A 477 10.15 20.27 -8.31
N ALA A 478 10.61 21.05 -9.29
CA ALA A 478 10.72 22.49 -9.14
C ALA A 478 9.33 23.11 -9.06
N LEU A 479 9.10 23.98 -8.07
CA LEU A 479 7.89 24.80 -8.04
C LEU A 479 7.91 25.75 -9.24
N ALA A 480 6.78 25.84 -9.97
CA ALA A 480 6.62 26.87 -10.98
C ALA A 480 6.71 28.26 -10.33
N VAL A 481 7.19 29.27 -11.06
CA VAL A 481 7.35 30.65 -10.53
C VAL A 481 6.03 31.20 -10.01
N GLU A 482 4.90 30.85 -10.64
CA GLU A 482 3.53 31.22 -10.21
C GLU A 482 3.09 30.53 -8.91
N ASP A 483 3.70 29.40 -8.54
CA ASP A 483 3.41 28.65 -7.30
C ASP A 483 4.28 29.09 -6.12
N THR A 484 5.31 29.91 -6.37
CA THR A 484 6.14 30.48 -5.30
C THR A 484 5.34 31.45 -4.43
N LEU A 485 5.73 31.56 -3.15
CA LEU A 485 5.07 32.38 -2.11
C LEU A 485 4.96 33.90 -2.42
N SER A 486 5.31 34.38 -3.63
CA SER A 486 5.14 35.79 -4.01
C SER A 486 3.69 36.24 -3.93
N ALA A 487 2.74 35.39 -4.32
CA ALA A 487 1.31 35.73 -4.27
C ALA A 487 0.75 35.92 -2.85
N ALA A 488 1.40 35.38 -1.80
CA ALA A 488 1.00 35.59 -0.41
C ALA A 488 1.65 36.83 0.23
N LEU A 489 2.78 37.30 -0.33
CA LEU A 489 3.47 38.51 0.13
C LEU A 489 2.93 39.78 -0.53
N ASP A 490 2.36 39.68 -1.74
CA ASP A 490 1.76 40.82 -2.46
C ASP A 490 0.43 41.32 -1.86
N ALA A 491 -0.13 40.62 -0.87
CA ALA A 491 -1.32 41.08 -0.14
C ALA A 491 -1.00 42.11 0.96
N GLY A 492 0.28 42.44 1.20
CA GLY A 492 0.70 43.22 2.37
C GLY A 492 1.59 44.45 2.13
N ASP A 493 2.21 44.66 0.97
CA ASP A 493 3.12 45.81 0.81
C ASP A 493 3.24 46.30 -0.64
N SER A 494 2.47 47.34 -0.98
CA SER A 494 2.69 48.11 -2.19
C SER A 494 3.87 49.06 -1.98
N THR A 495 5.10 48.63 -2.31
CA THR A 495 6.17 49.45 -2.91
C THR A 495 7.53 48.73 -2.83
N LYS A 496 7.99 48.13 -3.94
CA LYS A 496 9.34 48.29 -4.51
C LYS A 496 9.59 47.35 -5.69
N THR A 497 10.26 47.91 -6.68
CA THR A 497 10.64 47.34 -7.98
C THR A 497 11.53 46.11 -7.91
N ALA A 498 11.21 45.09 -8.70
CA ALA A 498 11.99 43.85 -8.87
C ALA A 498 13.22 44.03 -9.79
N PRO A 499 14.36 43.37 -9.55
CA PRO A 499 15.42 43.21 -10.54
C PRO A 499 15.22 41.92 -11.36
N SER A 500 15.39 42.05 -12.68
CA SER A 500 15.29 40.98 -13.68
C SER A 500 16.42 39.94 -13.55
N ILE A 501 16.08 38.65 -13.49
CA ILE A 501 17.04 37.55 -13.64
C ILE A 501 16.82 36.90 -15.01
N ARG A 502 17.84 36.96 -15.88
CA ARG A 502 17.89 36.30 -17.18
C ARG A 502 18.06 34.79 -17.01
N ARG A 503 17.34 34.01 -17.82
CA ARG A 503 17.51 32.56 -17.99
C ARG A 503 18.80 32.27 -18.74
N ASP A 504 19.53 31.26 -18.28
CA ASP A 504 20.51 30.54 -19.12
C ASP A 504 20.16 29.05 -19.11
N PRO A 505 19.68 28.48 -20.23
CA PRO A 505 19.26 27.09 -20.31
C PRO A 505 20.39 26.22 -20.89
N GLN A 506 21.14 25.53 -20.01
CA GLN A 506 21.81 24.24 -20.24
C GLN A 506 22.98 24.09 -19.26
N ARG A 507 22.85 23.18 -18.29
CA ARG A 507 24.03 22.48 -17.76
C ARG A 507 23.60 21.13 -17.19
N ASP A 508 23.90 20.10 -17.99
CA ASP A 508 23.73 18.70 -17.67
C ASP A 508 24.52 18.33 -16.41
N LEU A 509 23.81 17.86 -15.37
CA LEU A 509 24.40 17.06 -14.31
C LEU A 509 24.59 15.64 -14.85
N LYS A 510 25.73 15.40 -15.49
CA LYS A 510 26.21 14.04 -15.73
C LYS A 510 26.68 13.46 -14.40
N SER A 511 25.93 12.51 -13.87
CA SER A 511 26.40 11.57 -12.85
C SER A 511 27.62 10.83 -13.40
N PRO A 512 28.71 10.63 -12.62
CA PRO A 512 29.72 9.65 -13.01
C PRO A 512 29.09 8.26 -12.86
N ALA A 513 28.82 7.61 -13.99
CA ALA A 513 28.56 6.18 -14.03
C ALA A 513 29.81 5.45 -13.53
N LEU A 514 29.67 4.72 -12.42
CA LEU A 514 30.62 3.67 -12.07
C LEU A 514 30.19 2.42 -12.84
N ASP A 515 31.01 2.04 -13.82
CA ASP A 515 30.85 0.82 -14.61
C ASP A 515 30.70 -0.41 -13.71
N ALA A 516 29.60 -1.12 -13.87
CA ALA A 516 29.39 -2.45 -13.33
C ALA A 516 30.18 -3.46 -14.17
N GLY A 517 31.44 -3.67 -13.79
CA GLY A 517 32.24 -4.81 -14.25
C GLY A 517 31.88 -6.07 -13.47
N ASP A 518 31.36 -7.07 -14.18
CA ASP A 518 31.18 -8.44 -13.72
C ASP A 518 32.47 -8.98 -13.08
N SER A 519 32.39 -9.46 -11.83
CA SER A 519 33.46 -10.26 -11.23
C SER A 519 32.94 -11.18 -10.13
N THR A 520 32.66 -12.40 -10.54
CA THR A 520 32.83 -13.62 -9.74
C THR A 520 34.30 -13.78 -9.34
N LYS A 521 34.82 -12.98 -8.39
CA LYS A 521 36.11 -13.23 -7.73
C LYS A 521 36.05 -12.79 -6.26
N THR A 522 36.28 -13.76 -5.38
CA THR A 522 36.56 -13.61 -3.94
C THR A 522 37.42 -12.38 -3.64
N ALA A 523 36.87 -11.45 -2.84
CA ALA A 523 37.56 -10.25 -2.39
C ALA A 523 38.77 -10.60 -1.50
N PRO A 524 39.92 -9.90 -1.62
CA PRO A 524 41.06 -10.11 -0.73
C PRO A 524 40.75 -9.57 0.67
N SER A 525 41.09 -10.37 1.68
CA SER A 525 41.03 -9.99 3.10
C SER A 525 42.06 -8.90 3.42
N ILE A 526 41.66 -7.63 3.30
CA ILE A 526 42.37 -6.52 3.96
C ILE A 526 41.61 -6.26 5.26
N ARG A 527 42.09 -6.82 6.37
CA ARG A 527 41.66 -6.46 7.72
C ARG A 527 42.02 -4.99 7.98
N ARG A 528 41.13 -4.07 7.60
CA ARG A 528 41.10 -2.73 8.21
C ARG A 528 40.43 -2.90 9.56
N ASP A 529 41.06 -2.41 10.62
CA ASP A 529 40.44 -2.33 11.94
C ASP A 529 39.12 -1.54 11.83
N PRO A 530 37.95 -2.18 12.04
CA PRO A 530 36.66 -1.51 11.91
C PRO A 530 36.42 -0.45 13.01
N GLN A 531 37.27 -0.40 14.04
CA GLN A 531 37.12 0.47 15.22
C GLN A 531 38.00 1.73 15.19
N ARG A 532 38.60 2.09 14.05
CA ARG A 532 39.39 3.33 13.89
C ARG A 532 38.49 4.53 13.58
N ASP A 533 38.91 5.74 13.97
CA ASP A 533 38.24 6.99 13.58
C ASP A 533 38.11 7.13 12.05
N LEU A 534 36.88 7.35 11.58
CA LEU A 534 36.50 7.49 10.18
C LEU A 534 36.16 8.94 9.81
N LYS A 535 36.39 9.29 8.54
CA LYS A 535 35.85 10.50 7.90
C LYS A 535 34.69 10.11 6.98
N SER A 536 33.68 10.95 6.85
CA SER A 536 32.49 10.63 6.08
C SER A 536 32.47 11.32 4.71
N PRO A 537 32.85 10.67 3.60
CA PRO A 537 32.92 11.32 2.29
C PRO A 537 31.56 11.88 1.82
N ALA A 538 30.44 11.21 2.14
CA ALA A 538 29.10 11.67 1.74
C ALA A 538 28.57 12.82 2.60
N LEU A 539 28.90 12.85 3.90
CA LEU A 539 28.43 13.90 4.81
C LEU A 539 29.42 15.07 4.94
N ASP A 540 30.69 14.91 4.57
CA ASP A 540 31.75 15.94 4.64
C ASP A 540 31.99 16.67 3.30
N ALA A 541 31.35 16.26 2.19
CA ALA A 541 31.48 16.97 0.93
C ALA A 541 31.02 18.44 1.09
N VAL A 542 32.00 19.35 1.11
CA VAL A 542 31.82 20.80 1.05
C VAL A 542 31.66 21.13 -0.43
N ASP A 543 30.43 21.25 -0.90
CA ASP A 543 30.20 21.59 -2.30
C ASP A 543 30.29 23.11 -2.47
N SER A 544 31.48 23.59 -2.82
CA SER A 544 31.74 25.00 -3.21
C SER A 544 31.16 25.36 -4.58
N THR A 545 30.31 24.52 -5.15
CA THR A 545 29.82 24.64 -6.54
C THR A 545 28.30 24.63 -6.69
N ALA A 546 27.52 24.55 -5.60
CA ALA A 546 26.08 24.72 -5.65
C ALA A 546 25.71 26.22 -5.64
N GLY A 547 25.14 26.70 -6.74
CA GLY A 547 24.54 28.04 -6.79
C GLY A 547 23.57 28.23 -5.63
N ARG A 548 23.64 29.40 -4.97
CA ARG A 548 22.84 29.79 -3.81
C ARG A 548 21.33 29.69 -4.09
N LEU A 549 20.76 28.51 -3.95
CA LEU A 549 19.35 28.34 -3.61
C LEU A 549 19.33 28.14 -2.10
N ARG A 550 19.15 29.24 -1.34
CA ARG A 550 18.92 29.13 0.10
C ARG A 550 17.68 28.23 0.27
N GLY A 551 17.85 27.07 0.88
CA GLY A 551 16.73 26.42 1.54
C GLY A 551 16.22 27.40 2.58
N SER A 552 15.07 28.04 2.32
CA SER A 552 14.44 28.87 3.32
C SER A 552 13.87 27.95 4.38
N ASP A 553 14.35 28.08 5.62
CA ASP A 553 13.54 27.70 6.76
C ASP A 553 12.23 28.49 6.65
N ILE A 554 11.13 27.82 6.32
CA ILE A 554 9.81 28.43 6.44
C ILE A 554 9.51 28.44 7.94
N THR A 555 10.08 29.44 8.61
CA THR A 555 9.74 29.83 9.98
C THR A 555 8.82 31.03 9.84
N LEU A 556 7.53 30.79 9.86
CA LEU A 556 6.53 31.85 9.92
C LEU A 556 5.98 31.81 11.34
N SER A 557 6.15 32.89 12.08
CA SER A 557 5.69 32.99 13.47
C SER A 557 4.41 33.81 13.54
N GLY A 558 3.42 33.29 14.23
CA GLY A 558 2.41 34.05 14.98
C GLY A 558 1.20 34.57 14.20
N THR A 559 1.37 35.17 13.03
CA THR A 559 0.28 35.88 12.31
C THR A 559 -0.04 35.35 10.91
N TYR A 560 0.59 34.26 10.48
CA TYR A 560 0.53 33.74 9.10
C TYR A 560 0.09 32.26 8.98
N LYS A 561 -0.71 31.73 9.93
CA LYS A 561 -1.13 30.32 9.93
C LYS A 561 -1.83 29.88 8.62
N ALA A 562 -2.50 30.79 7.92
CA ALA A 562 -3.13 30.53 6.63
C ALA A 562 -2.13 30.32 5.48
N VAL A 563 -1.07 31.14 5.46
CA VAL A 563 0.02 31.03 4.48
C VAL A 563 0.83 29.76 4.72
N GLU A 564 1.02 29.36 5.98
CA GLU A 564 1.71 28.12 6.34
C GLU A 564 1.01 26.86 5.82
N ALA A 565 -0.31 26.73 6.02
CA ALA A 565 -1.07 25.57 5.56
C ALA A 565 -1.06 25.44 4.02
N LEU A 566 -1.20 26.57 3.31
CA LEU A 566 -1.15 26.60 1.86
C LEU A 566 0.26 26.33 1.31
N ALA A 567 1.29 26.93 1.91
CA ALA A 567 2.69 26.70 1.55
C ALA A 567 3.08 25.24 1.79
N PHE A 568 2.67 24.67 2.92
CA PHE A 568 2.83 23.25 3.22
C PHE A 568 2.18 22.39 2.14
N GLU A 569 0.93 22.66 1.77
CA GLU A 569 0.21 21.87 0.76
C GLU A 569 0.88 21.93 -0.62
N ARG A 570 1.33 23.10 -1.06
CA ARG A 570 2.06 23.27 -2.33
C ARG A 570 3.39 22.55 -2.31
N LEU A 571 4.17 22.75 -1.25
CA LEU A 571 5.51 22.18 -1.12
C LEU A 571 5.45 20.65 -1.00
N ARG A 572 4.51 20.10 -0.21
CA ARG A 572 4.28 18.66 -0.07
C ARG A 572 4.07 17.98 -1.41
N LYS A 573 3.34 18.61 -2.34
CA LYS A 573 3.05 18.07 -3.68
C LYS A 573 4.29 17.92 -4.56
N THR A 574 5.36 18.67 -4.29
CA THR A 574 6.61 18.54 -5.04
C THR A 574 7.47 17.36 -4.63
N PHE A 575 7.23 16.79 -3.43
CA PHE A 575 8.02 15.69 -2.92
C PHE A 575 7.58 14.36 -3.51
N LYS A 576 8.55 13.59 -3.99
CA LYS A 576 8.36 12.16 -4.24
C LYS A 576 8.31 11.40 -2.91
N ARG A 577 7.63 10.25 -2.88
CA ARG A 577 7.63 9.36 -1.70
C ARG A 577 9.03 8.77 -1.51
N SER A 578 9.47 8.62 -0.27
CA SER A 578 10.65 7.82 0.06
C SER A 578 10.37 6.33 -0.23
N ARG A 579 11.40 5.56 -0.58
CA ARG A 579 11.32 4.11 -0.81
C ARG A 579 12.52 3.42 -0.18
N LEU A 580 12.40 2.12 0.06
CA LEU A 580 13.53 1.31 0.49
C LEU A 580 14.35 0.86 -0.75
N SER A 581 15.65 0.68 -0.58
CA SER A 581 16.57 0.30 -1.65
C SER A 581 17.73 -0.55 -1.10
N LEU A 582 18.32 -1.42 -1.92
CA LEU A 582 19.59 -2.08 -1.60
C LEU A 582 20.82 -1.34 -2.16
N THR A 583 20.59 -0.24 -2.86
CA THR A 583 21.64 0.66 -3.33
C THR A 583 21.54 2.00 -2.59
N PRO A 584 22.69 2.59 -2.20
CA PRO A 584 22.69 3.92 -1.64
C PRO A 584 22.17 4.91 -2.67
N GLY A 585 21.45 5.93 -2.20
CA GLY A 585 20.90 6.96 -3.06
C GLY A 585 20.46 8.18 -2.26
N LEU A 586 20.27 9.28 -2.99
CA LEU A 586 19.87 10.56 -2.42
C LEU A 586 18.59 10.40 -1.58
N HIS A 587 18.55 11.09 -0.44
CA HIS A 587 17.33 11.36 0.29
C HIS A 587 17.06 12.87 0.27
N SER A 588 16.36 13.34 -0.77
CA SER A 588 16.23 14.76 -1.08
C SER A 588 15.63 15.59 0.07
N GLY A 589 14.61 15.10 0.76
CA GLY A 589 14.01 15.80 1.91
C GLY A 589 14.94 15.96 3.11
N LEU A 590 15.90 15.04 3.30
CA LEU A 590 16.87 15.11 4.39
C LEU A 590 18.18 15.81 4.00
N GLY A 591 18.41 16.07 2.70
CA GLY A 591 19.65 16.65 2.18
C GLY A 591 20.87 15.73 2.34
N LEU A 592 20.66 14.40 2.24
CA LEU A 592 21.69 13.37 2.47
C LEU A 592 21.95 12.55 1.21
N GLY A 593 23.22 12.26 0.90
CA GLY A 593 23.60 11.44 -0.26
C GLY A 593 23.34 9.94 -0.09
N ALA A 594 23.26 9.46 1.15
CA ALA A 594 22.85 8.12 1.53
C ALA A 594 22.19 8.15 2.91
N TYR A 595 21.22 7.29 3.14
CA TYR A 595 20.51 7.17 4.42
C TYR A 595 20.01 5.73 4.61
N THR A 596 20.14 5.20 5.82
CA THR A 596 19.62 3.89 6.24
C THR A 596 18.88 4.07 7.56
N GLN A 597 17.98 3.16 7.93
CA GLN A 597 17.30 3.19 9.22
C GLN A 597 17.88 2.08 10.09
N ALA A 598 18.49 2.47 11.21
CA ALA A 598 19.07 1.54 12.19
C ALA A 598 18.82 1.98 13.64
N SER A 599 17.93 2.95 13.84
CA SER A 599 17.75 3.66 15.11
C SER A 599 16.48 3.28 15.87
N SER A 600 15.70 2.30 15.40
CA SER A 600 14.53 1.81 16.15
C SER A 600 14.28 0.29 16.00
N PRO A 601 15.27 -0.56 16.33
CA PRO A 601 15.18 -2.01 16.14
C PRO A 601 14.15 -2.70 17.05
N ILE A 602 13.68 -2.07 18.14
CA ILE A 602 12.63 -2.65 18.99
C ILE A 602 11.28 -2.65 18.26
N ARG A 603 11.05 -1.67 17.38
CA ARG A 603 9.75 -1.41 16.73
C ARG A 603 9.78 -1.46 15.20
N ARG A 604 10.93 -1.68 14.57
CA ARG A 604 11.06 -1.86 13.11
C ARG A 604 12.01 -3.02 12.79
N TYR A 605 11.47 -4.05 12.14
CA TYR A 605 12.23 -5.24 11.77
C TYR A 605 13.36 -4.95 10.78
N ALA A 606 13.14 -4.01 9.84
CA ALA A 606 14.18 -3.59 8.89
C ALA A 606 15.40 -2.95 9.58
N ASP A 607 15.19 -2.22 10.68
CA ASP A 607 16.28 -1.66 11.50
C ASP A 607 17.07 -2.79 12.19
N LEU A 608 16.39 -3.83 12.72
CA LEU A 608 17.04 -5.01 13.30
C LEU A 608 17.86 -5.78 12.26
N VAL A 609 17.32 -5.99 11.06
CA VAL A 609 18.04 -6.65 9.95
C VAL A 609 19.29 -5.85 9.58
N THR A 610 19.18 -4.53 9.48
CA THR A 610 20.31 -3.63 9.19
C THR A 610 21.36 -3.70 10.29
N GLN A 611 20.96 -3.65 11.57
CA GLN A 611 21.89 -3.78 12.69
C GLN A 611 22.61 -5.13 12.69
N ARG A 612 21.94 -6.24 12.39
CA ARG A 612 22.58 -7.57 12.30
C ARG A 612 23.72 -7.61 11.27
N GLN A 613 23.57 -6.92 10.13
CA GLN A 613 24.63 -6.80 9.14
C GLN A 613 25.83 -6.03 9.71
N PHE A 614 25.58 -4.92 10.43
CA PHE A 614 26.64 -4.18 11.10
C PHE A 614 27.31 -4.98 12.21
N THR A 615 26.54 -5.61 13.10
CA THR A 615 27.01 -6.46 14.20
C THR A 615 27.92 -7.57 13.69
N ALA A 616 27.54 -8.25 12.60
CA ALA A 616 28.35 -9.29 11.99
C ALA A 616 29.70 -8.76 11.49
N MET A 617 29.68 -7.65 10.75
CA MET A 617 30.88 -7.00 10.25
C MET A 617 31.81 -6.54 11.38
N LEU A 618 31.26 -5.90 12.42
CA LEU A 618 32.01 -5.43 13.59
C LEU A 618 32.61 -6.59 14.41
N SER A 619 31.96 -7.75 14.40
CA SER A 619 32.42 -8.97 15.08
C SER A 619 33.37 -9.82 14.22
N GLY A 620 33.62 -9.42 12.97
CA GLY A 620 34.48 -10.16 12.05
C GLY A 620 33.90 -11.49 11.56
N VAL A 621 32.57 -11.64 11.59
CA VAL A 621 31.85 -12.84 11.12
C VAL A 621 31.08 -12.54 9.82
N PRO A 622 30.74 -13.56 9.01
CA PRO A 622 29.97 -13.35 7.79
C PRO A 622 28.61 -12.68 8.06
N VAL A 623 28.23 -11.76 7.18
CA VAL A 623 26.94 -11.08 7.24
C VAL A 623 25.78 -12.09 7.12
N PRO A 624 24.76 -12.03 7.99
CA PRO A 624 23.72 -13.05 8.04
C PRO A 624 22.72 -13.00 6.89
N TYR A 625 22.59 -11.88 6.17
CA TYR A 625 21.64 -11.73 5.07
C TYR A 625 22.35 -11.52 3.74
N GLY A 626 22.00 -12.36 2.76
CA GLY A 626 22.38 -12.18 1.36
C GLY A 626 21.48 -11.17 0.63
N ARG A 627 21.89 -10.76 -0.57
CA ARG A 627 21.15 -9.77 -1.38
C ARG A 627 19.71 -10.18 -1.69
N GLU A 628 19.48 -11.44 -2.08
CA GLU A 628 18.14 -11.94 -2.41
C GLU A 628 17.19 -11.91 -1.21
N GLU A 629 17.69 -12.33 -0.05
CA GLU A 629 16.92 -12.30 1.20
C GLU A 629 16.61 -10.87 1.64
N LEU A 630 17.57 -9.95 1.51
CA LEU A 630 17.33 -8.53 1.77
C LEU A 630 16.27 -7.93 0.82
N LEU A 631 16.20 -8.37 -0.45
CA LEU A 631 15.15 -7.93 -1.36
C LEU A 631 13.76 -8.40 -0.90
N GLN A 632 13.66 -9.63 -0.40
CA GLN A 632 12.41 -10.17 0.14
C GLN A 632 11.98 -9.41 1.40
N ILE A 633 12.91 -9.19 2.33
CA ILE A 633 12.66 -8.41 3.56
C ILE A 633 12.24 -6.98 3.21
N LEU A 634 12.91 -6.35 2.25
CA LEU A 634 12.59 -5.00 1.78
C LEU A 634 11.15 -4.94 1.25
N ALA A 635 10.77 -5.85 0.35
CA ALA A 635 9.43 -5.88 -0.24
C ALA A 635 8.34 -6.13 0.81
N ALA A 636 8.60 -7.03 1.77
CA ALA A 636 7.70 -7.29 2.89
C ALA A 636 7.55 -6.07 3.79
N ALA A 637 8.67 -5.41 4.15
CA ALA A 637 8.69 -4.21 4.97
C ALA A 637 7.95 -3.03 4.30
N GLU A 638 8.14 -2.80 3.00
CA GLU A 638 7.42 -1.73 2.29
C GLU A 638 5.91 -1.99 2.26
N THR A 639 5.50 -3.24 2.05
CA THR A 639 4.07 -3.62 2.05
C THR A 639 3.47 -3.42 3.44
N ALA A 640 4.16 -3.91 4.47
CA ALA A 640 3.71 -3.76 5.86
C ALA A 640 3.67 -2.29 6.30
N GLU A 641 4.68 -1.46 5.99
CA GLU A 641 4.69 -0.02 6.32
C GLU A 641 3.49 0.70 5.69
N GLN A 642 3.11 0.34 4.46
CA GLN A 642 1.94 0.92 3.79
C GLN A 642 0.63 0.51 4.47
N GLU A 643 0.46 -0.78 4.80
CA GLU A 643 -0.74 -1.27 5.46
C GLU A 643 -0.90 -0.70 6.88
N ILE A 644 0.17 -0.74 7.68
CA ILE A 644 0.21 -0.23 9.06
C ILE A 644 -0.14 1.26 9.05
N ARG A 645 0.52 2.05 8.20
CA ARG A 645 0.26 3.49 8.09
C ARG A 645 -1.19 3.78 7.70
N ALA A 646 -1.75 3.01 6.76
CA ALA A 646 -3.15 3.18 6.35
C ALA A 646 -4.14 2.85 7.48
N ILE A 647 -3.78 1.97 8.42
CA ILE A 647 -4.59 1.63 9.59
C ILE A 647 -4.46 2.70 10.68
N GLU A 648 -3.23 3.14 10.99
CA GLU A 648 -2.96 4.22 11.94
C GLU A 648 -3.63 5.53 11.51
N ASP A 649 -3.50 5.92 10.23
CA ASP A 649 -4.13 7.12 9.68
C ASP A 649 -5.66 7.03 9.76
N ARG A 650 -6.25 5.86 9.43
CA ARG A 650 -7.71 5.65 9.52
C ARG A 650 -8.21 5.71 10.96
N SER A 651 -7.53 5.06 11.89
CA SER A 651 -7.90 5.06 13.30
C SER A 651 -7.76 6.45 13.92
N THR A 652 -6.66 7.13 13.65
CA THR A 652 -6.44 8.52 14.08
C THR A 652 -7.52 9.46 13.55
N ASN A 653 -7.82 9.37 12.25
CA ASN A 653 -8.86 10.19 11.63
C ASN A 653 -10.26 9.87 12.21
N TYR A 654 -10.57 8.59 12.44
CA TYR A 654 -11.83 8.18 13.07
C TYR A 654 -11.99 8.83 14.45
N TRP A 655 -10.98 8.71 15.32
CA TRP A 655 -11.07 9.25 16.67
C TRP A 655 -11.07 10.78 16.71
N LEU A 656 -10.38 11.43 15.76
CA LEU A 656 -10.47 12.89 15.60
C LEU A 656 -11.89 13.32 15.20
N LEU A 657 -12.51 12.62 14.25
CA LEU A 657 -13.88 12.91 13.84
C LEU A 657 -14.89 12.61 14.96
N GLU A 658 -14.68 11.53 15.71
CA GLU A 658 -15.51 11.20 16.87
C GLU A 658 -15.41 12.30 17.95
N TYR A 659 -14.21 12.79 18.24
CA TYR A 659 -14.01 13.93 19.12
C TYR A 659 -14.78 15.16 18.65
N LEU A 660 -14.65 15.53 17.37
CA LEU A 660 -15.35 16.69 16.81
C LEU A 660 -16.88 16.51 16.85
N ALA A 661 -17.37 15.30 16.58
CA ALA A 661 -18.80 14.98 16.61
C ALA A 661 -19.38 15.12 18.03
N ARG A 662 -18.64 14.67 19.05
CA ARG A 662 -19.05 14.73 20.46
C ARG A 662 -18.94 16.14 21.05
N TYR A 663 -17.84 16.84 20.79
CA TYR A 663 -17.47 18.02 21.57
C TYR A 663 -17.45 19.33 20.80
N LYS A 664 -17.52 19.30 19.46
CA LYS A 664 -17.37 20.51 18.61
C LYS A 664 -18.53 20.76 17.66
N ARG A 665 -19.58 19.94 17.72
CA ARG A 665 -20.79 20.14 16.92
C ARG A 665 -21.48 21.45 17.33
N GLY A 666 -21.70 22.34 16.35
CA GLY A 666 -22.33 23.64 16.55
C GLY A 666 -21.37 24.79 16.86
N GLU A 667 -20.12 24.50 17.25
CA GLU A 667 -19.09 25.52 17.45
C GLU A 667 -18.62 26.13 16.12
N LEU A 668 -18.19 27.40 16.16
CA LEU A 668 -17.48 28.05 15.08
C LEU A 668 -16.02 27.59 15.10
N LEU A 669 -15.53 27.09 13.98
CA LEU A 669 -14.17 26.56 13.83
C LEU A 669 -13.46 27.36 12.75
N ALA A 670 -12.28 27.90 13.09
CA ALA A 670 -11.44 28.61 12.13
C ALA A 670 -10.78 27.62 11.16
N ALA A 671 -10.89 27.89 9.86
CA ALA A 671 -10.32 27.07 8.81
C ALA A 671 -9.58 27.89 7.74
N VAL A 672 -8.56 27.29 7.15
CA VAL A 672 -7.84 27.85 6.00
C VAL A 672 -8.39 27.23 4.72
N VAL A 673 -8.70 28.04 3.72
CA VAL A 673 -9.05 27.56 2.37
C VAL A 673 -7.79 27.06 1.66
N LEU A 674 -7.78 25.79 1.26
CA LEU A 674 -6.66 25.16 0.55
C LEU A 674 -6.75 25.33 -0.96
N ASP A 675 -7.97 25.30 -1.53
CA ASP A 675 -8.20 25.47 -2.96
C ASP A 675 -9.58 26.06 -3.30
N PRO A 676 -9.80 26.52 -4.55
CA PRO A 676 -11.09 27.11 -4.96
C PRO A 676 -12.25 26.10 -5.03
N LYS A 677 -12.00 24.78 -4.87
CA LYS A 677 -13.04 23.73 -4.88
C LYS A 677 -13.71 23.57 -3.51
N GLY A 678 -13.30 24.38 -2.53
CA GLY A 678 -13.84 24.42 -1.18
C GLY A 678 -13.17 23.43 -0.22
N ASN A 679 -11.98 22.93 -0.55
CA ASN A 679 -11.19 22.15 0.41
C ASN A 679 -10.61 23.10 1.46
N ILE A 680 -10.76 22.74 2.73
CA ILE A 680 -10.31 23.53 3.87
C ILE A 680 -9.50 22.67 4.85
N GLU A 681 -8.74 23.32 5.72
CA GLU A 681 -8.04 22.71 6.85
C GLU A 681 -8.37 23.45 8.14
N LEU A 682 -8.84 22.73 9.16
CA LEU A 682 -9.11 23.31 10.49
C LEU A 682 -7.79 23.70 11.17
N GLN A 683 -7.73 24.92 11.72
CA GLN A 683 -6.49 25.49 12.23
C GLN A 683 -5.95 24.80 13.50
N ASP A 684 -6.84 24.41 14.41
CA ASP A 684 -6.44 23.79 15.68
C ASP A 684 -6.38 22.26 15.61
N TYR A 685 -7.13 21.68 14.67
CA TYR A 685 -7.26 20.23 14.51
C TYR A 685 -6.47 19.66 13.34
N TYR A 686 -5.92 20.51 12.46
CA TYR A 686 -5.17 20.11 11.26
C TYR A 686 -5.91 19.12 10.35
N LEU A 687 -7.23 19.04 10.53
CA LEU A 687 -8.14 18.15 9.85
C LEU A 687 -8.59 18.79 8.55
N ARG A 688 -8.51 18.03 7.47
CA ARG A 688 -8.99 18.45 6.17
C ARG A 688 -10.45 18.06 5.99
N GLY A 689 -11.20 18.94 5.33
CA GLY A 689 -12.57 18.67 4.94
C GLY A 689 -13.01 19.58 3.82
N ARG A 690 -14.31 19.56 3.54
CA ARG A 690 -14.90 20.32 2.43
C ARG A 690 -16.04 21.20 2.91
N VAL A 691 -16.08 22.42 2.40
CA VAL A 691 -17.19 23.34 2.59
C VAL A 691 -18.28 23.07 1.54
N SER A 692 -19.52 22.94 1.99
CA SER A 692 -20.72 22.88 1.16
C SER A 692 -21.21 24.28 0.80
N GLY A 693 -21.71 24.45 -0.43
CA GLY A 693 -22.44 25.66 -0.88
C GLY A 693 -21.68 26.56 -1.87
N PRO A 694 -22.37 27.55 -2.48
CA PRO A 694 -21.83 28.43 -3.50
C PRO A 694 -21.05 29.59 -2.89
N VAL A 695 -19.99 29.30 -2.12
CA VAL A 695 -19.12 30.34 -1.55
C VAL A 695 -17.90 30.53 -2.46
N LYS A 696 -17.66 31.76 -2.92
CA LYS A 696 -16.42 32.12 -3.62
C LYS A 696 -15.29 32.21 -2.61
N LEU A 697 -14.64 31.08 -2.34
CA LEU A 697 -13.51 30.97 -1.43
C LEU A 697 -12.19 31.20 -2.17
N ARG A 698 -11.29 32.01 -1.59
CA ARG A 698 -9.94 32.21 -2.13
C ARG A 698 -8.93 31.34 -1.38
N PRO A 699 -8.02 30.63 -2.07
CA PRO A 699 -6.95 29.89 -1.38
C PRO A 699 -6.13 30.80 -0.46
N GLY A 700 -5.87 30.36 0.76
CA GLY A 700 -5.19 31.12 1.81
C GLY A 700 -6.11 32.04 2.62
N GLU A 701 -7.39 32.14 2.29
CA GLU A 701 -8.39 32.86 3.09
C GLU A 701 -8.70 32.09 4.38
N MET A 702 -8.83 32.83 5.48
CA MET A 702 -9.39 32.31 6.73
C MET A 702 -10.90 32.41 6.68
N VAL A 703 -11.59 31.32 7.01
CA VAL A 703 -13.05 31.26 7.04
C VAL A 703 -13.50 30.57 8.31
N ASP A 704 -14.55 31.09 8.94
CA ASP A 704 -15.22 30.41 10.03
C ASP A 704 -16.22 29.41 9.48
N VAL A 705 -16.17 28.19 10.00
CA VAL A 705 -17.04 27.11 9.56
C VAL A 705 -17.73 26.42 10.72
N ARG A 706 -18.88 25.81 10.44
CA ARG A 706 -19.54 24.87 11.34
C ARG A 706 -19.58 23.48 10.72
N ILE A 707 -19.55 22.45 11.57
CA ILE A 707 -19.77 21.07 11.13
C ILE A 707 -21.22 20.94 10.65
N GLU A 708 -21.40 20.62 9.37
CA GLU A 708 -22.71 20.37 8.75
C GLU A 708 -23.07 18.89 8.84
N THR A 709 -22.17 18.02 8.36
CA THR A 709 -22.29 16.56 8.50
C THR A 709 -20.95 15.99 8.94
N ILE A 710 -21.00 14.95 9.77
CA ILE A 710 -19.82 14.23 10.23
C ILE A 710 -20.19 12.76 10.42
N ASP A 711 -19.39 11.87 9.81
CA ASP A 711 -19.54 10.43 9.88
C ASP A 711 -18.15 9.81 10.11
N PRO A 712 -17.77 9.61 11.39
CA PRO A 712 -16.46 9.04 11.75
C PRO A 712 -16.24 7.67 11.12
N ALA A 713 -17.27 6.82 11.03
CA ALA A 713 -17.17 5.48 10.47
C ALA A 713 -16.81 5.48 8.98
N LYS A 714 -17.22 6.52 8.22
CA LYS A 714 -16.81 6.71 6.83
C LYS A 714 -15.55 7.56 6.66
N GLY A 715 -15.03 8.15 7.75
CA GLY A 715 -13.94 9.11 7.67
C GLY A 715 -14.34 10.43 6.99
N GLU A 716 -15.63 10.76 6.96
CA GLU A 716 -16.17 11.90 6.20
C GLU A 716 -16.62 13.05 7.11
N VAL A 717 -16.27 14.28 6.72
CA VAL A 717 -16.77 15.51 7.35
C VAL A 717 -17.05 16.58 6.29
N ARG A 718 -18.17 17.28 6.45
CA ARG A 718 -18.51 18.46 5.68
C ARG A 718 -18.79 19.64 6.58
N PHE A 719 -18.39 20.79 6.09
CA PHE A 719 -18.49 22.05 6.78
C PHE A 719 -19.41 23.00 6.02
N ARG A 720 -19.99 23.96 6.73
CA ARG A 720 -20.69 25.10 6.14
C ARG A 720 -19.97 26.37 6.58
N ALA A 721 -19.58 27.21 5.63
CA ALA A 721 -19.05 28.53 5.94
C ALA A 721 -20.13 29.41 6.56
N VAL A 722 -19.74 30.25 7.52
CA VAL A 722 -20.64 31.15 8.27
C VAL A 722 -20.49 32.58 7.81
#